data_AF-A0A8B9KHN1-F1
#
_entry.id   AF-A0A8B9KHN1-F1
#
_cell.length_a   1.000
_cell.length_b   1.000
_cell.length_c   1.000
_cell.angle_alpha   90.00
_cell.angle_beta   90.00
_cell.angle_gamma   90.00
#
_symmetry.space_group_name_H-M   'P 1'
#
loop_
_entity.id
_entity.type
_entity.pdbx_description
1 polymer ?
#
loop_
_entity_poly.entity_id
_entity_poly.type
_entity_poly.pdbx_seq_one_letter_code
_entity_poly.pdbx_strand_id
1 'polypeptide(L)'
;MAHRYLRLSRGCRSLSGLFLSGYRAANCGRGVSTLDRGVLLSQFLGAYRRLTSKPPKGFEKYFPKNSEPKPPSAEAKEAKPNNGQKPSGKSDGGGGTAGGGGGGGGGGGGGGGGGGGGKRGGRKDDSSWFSRLQKGDIPWEDKDFRILVLSNVAFWSTFSYFLFFREGSKEVTWKDFVNGYLAKGNVDRLEVVNKRFVKVIFPPGKAPVEGYVWFNIGSVDTFERNLETAQQELGIEGENRLPVVYAAESDGSFLLSMLPTVLIIGFLLFMLRRGAAGGGRPGRGMGGLFSVSETTAKVLRDEIDVKFKDVAGCEEAKLEIMEFVNFLKNPKQYQDLGAKIPKGAILTGPPGTGKTLLAKATAGEANVPFITVNGSEFLEMFVGVGPARVRDLFVLARKNAPCILFIDEIDAVGRKRGRGNFGGQSEQENTLNQLLVEMDGFNTATNVVVLAGTNRPDILDPALMRPGRFDRQIYIGPPDIKGRASIFKVHLRPLKLDAELDKESLARKMAALTPGFSGADIANVCNEAALIAARHLSDEVTAAYCLEKKTQVLQPEEKKTVAYHEAGHAVAGWYLEHADPLLKVSIIPRGKGLGYAQYLPKEQYLYTKEQLLDRMCMTLGGRVAEQIFFGRITTGAQDDLKKVTQSAYAQIVQFGMNEKVGQVSFEMPRQGEMVLEKPYSEATAFLIDTEVRDLINTAYERTLKLLSEKKPEVEKVALRLLEKEVLDKNDMLELLGQRPFAERSTYEEFVEGTGGMDEDTTLPEGLKDWNKERGSEKEESTDEQVARQIKGGMPF
;
A
#
# COMPACT_ATOMS: atom_id res chain seq x y z
N MET A 1 -5.90 17.17 7.97
CA MET A 1 -7.26 17.70 7.68
C MET A 1 -8.19 17.85 8.89
N ALA A 2 -7.95 17.22 10.06
CA ALA A 2 -8.92 17.17 11.17
C ALA A 2 -9.51 18.53 11.63
N HIS A 3 -8.70 19.60 11.64
CA HIS A 3 -9.07 20.88 12.27
C HIS A 3 -10.19 21.68 11.55
N ARG A 4 -10.65 21.27 10.35
CA ARG A 4 -11.80 21.89 9.66
C ARG A 4 -13.17 21.32 10.09
N TYR A 5 -13.24 20.06 10.52
CA TYR A 5 -14.53 19.44 10.89
C TYR A 5 -15.15 20.05 12.16
N LEU A 6 -14.31 20.41 13.14
CA LEU A 6 -14.74 20.95 14.44
C LEU A 6 -15.35 22.37 14.42
N ARG A 7 -15.36 23.07 13.27
CA ARG A 7 -16.04 24.38 13.15
C ARG A 7 -17.48 24.29 12.61
N LEU A 8 -17.87 23.21 11.93
CA LEU A 8 -19.23 23.04 11.41
C LEU A 8 -20.26 22.67 12.49
N SER A 9 -19.85 21.95 13.53
CA SER A 9 -20.75 21.47 14.61
C SER A 9 -21.30 22.57 15.52
N ARG A 10 -20.76 23.81 15.48
CA ARG A 10 -21.30 24.95 16.22
C ARG A 10 -22.43 25.70 15.50
N GLY A 11 -22.56 25.56 14.17
CA GLY A 11 -23.61 26.25 13.40
C GLY A 11 -25.02 25.71 13.62
N CYS A 12 -25.18 24.40 13.75
CA CYS A 12 -26.50 23.75 13.77
C CYS A 12 -27.30 23.89 15.09
N ARG A 13 -26.78 24.60 16.11
CA ARG A 13 -27.47 24.75 17.41
C ARG A 13 -28.36 26.00 17.55
N SER A 14 -28.36 26.92 16.60
CA SER A 14 -29.25 28.11 16.64
C SER A 14 -30.58 27.91 15.90
N LEU A 15 -30.66 26.98 14.94
CA LEU A 15 -31.87 26.76 14.13
C LEU A 15 -32.97 25.97 14.86
N SER A 16 -32.63 25.14 15.84
CA SER A 16 -33.61 24.40 16.66
C SER A 16 -34.39 25.28 17.65
N GLY A 17 -33.89 26.49 17.97
CA GLY A 17 -34.57 27.41 18.90
C GLY A 17 -35.78 28.13 18.30
N LEU A 18 -35.85 28.29 16.98
CA LEU A 18 -36.86 29.11 16.32
C LEU A 18 -38.22 28.41 16.11
N PHE A 19 -38.27 27.07 16.13
CA PHE A 19 -39.50 26.31 15.91
C PHE A 19 -40.35 26.06 17.17
N LEU A 20 -39.81 26.24 18.38
CA LEU A 20 -40.56 26.02 19.63
C LEU A 20 -41.34 27.25 20.14
N SER A 21 -41.16 28.44 19.55
CA SER A 21 -41.82 29.66 20.05
C SER A 21 -43.28 29.84 19.58
N GLY A 22 -43.76 29.03 18.64
CA GLY A 22 -45.11 29.21 18.04
C GLY A 22 -46.27 28.57 18.81
N TYR A 23 -46.01 27.59 19.69
CA TYR A 23 -47.03 26.70 20.23
C TYR A 23 -47.59 27.11 21.61
N ARG A 24 -47.80 28.41 21.84
CA ARG A 24 -48.32 28.92 23.13
C ARG A 24 -49.49 29.91 23.02
N ALA A 25 -50.29 29.81 21.95
CA ALA A 25 -51.41 30.74 21.69
C ALA A 25 -52.65 30.08 21.01
N ALA A 26 -53.00 28.83 21.35
CA ALA A 26 -54.23 28.20 20.88
C ALA A 26 -54.72 27.08 21.82
N ASN A 27 -55.45 27.42 22.87
CA ASN A 27 -56.21 26.43 23.66
C ASN A 27 -57.55 27.02 24.11
N CYS A 28 -58.58 26.90 23.28
CA CYS A 28 -59.91 27.43 23.56
C CYS A 28 -61.02 26.70 22.80
N GLY A 29 -61.76 25.83 23.50
CA GLY A 29 -63.18 25.61 23.23
C GLY A 29 -63.61 24.41 22.36
N ARG A 30 -64.16 23.40 23.05
CA ARG A 30 -65.27 22.50 22.63
C ARG A 30 -65.02 21.44 21.53
N GLY A 31 -65.71 20.31 21.69
CA GLY A 31 -66.22 19.54 20.54
C GLY A 31 -65.63 18.15 20.31
N VAL A 32 -65.87 17.18 21.21
CA VAL A 32 -65.77 15.77 20.81
C VAL A 32 -66.93 15.44 19.89
N SER A 33 -66.64 15.03 18.65
CA SER A 33 -67.62 14.36 17.79
C SER A 33 -66.92 13.24 17.00
N THR A 34 -67.44 12.02 17.14
CA THR A 34 -66.90 10.83 16.48
C THR A 34 -67.36 10.76 15.04
N LEU A 35 -66.42 10.91 14.09
CA LEU A 35 -66.68 10.65 12.67
C LEU A 35 -66.26 9.23 12.28
N ASP A 36 -67.11 8.59 11.48
CA ASP A 36 -67.12 7.14 11.26
C ASP A 36 -65.97 6.67 10.34
N ARG A 37 -65.28 5.61 10.78
CA ARG A 37 -64.16 4.96 10.07
C ARG A 37 -64.59 4.26 8.78
N GLY A 38 -65.86 3.87 8.62
CA GLY A 38 -66.34 3.14 7.44
C GLY A 38 -66.40 3.98 6.15
N VAL A 39 -66.68 5.28 6.25
CA VAL A 39 -67.00 6.14 5.09
C VAL A 39 -65.75 6.53 4.29
N LEU A 40 -64.62 6.79 4.95
CA LEU A 40 -63.37 7.16 4.28
C LEU A 40 -62.75 5.97 3.52
N LEU A 41 -62.76 4.77 4.10
CA LEU A 41 -62.15 3.59 3.49
C LEU A 41 -62.83 3.18 2.18
N SER A 42 -64.17 3.26 2.15
CA SER A 42 -64.99 2.93 0.98
C SER A 42 -64.83 3.94 -0.16
N GLN A 43 -64.70 5.24 0.14
CA GLN A 43 -64.35 6.26 -0.87
C GLN A 43 -62.94 6.03 -1.45
N PHE A 44 -61.95 5.69 -0.62
CA PHE A 44 -60.57 5.46 -1.06
C PHE A 44 -60.46 4.23 -1.98
N LEU A 45 -61.11 3.12 -1.61
CA LEU A 45 -61.21 1.92 -2.45
C LEU A 45 -61.99 2.18 -3.76
N GLY A 46 -63.04 3.00 -3.70
CA GLY A 46 -63.81 3.43 -4.88
C GLY A 46 -62.98 4.25 -5.87
N ALA A 47 -62.10 5.13 -5.38
CA ALA A 47 -61.15 5.87 -6.21
C ALA A 47 -60.09 4.95 -6.83
N TYR A 48 -59.50 4.06 -6.04
CA TYR A 48 -58.46 3.12 -6.50
C TYR A 48 -58.97 2.16 -7.59
N ARG A 49 -60.21 1.67 -7.46
CA ARG A 49 -60.86 0.78 -8.45
C ARG A 49 -61.25 1.49 -9.76
N ARG A 50 -61.37 2.83 -9.75
CA ARG A 50 -61.57 3.65 -10.97
C ARG A 50 -60.27 3.99 -11.71
N LEU A 51 -59.12 3.87 -11.06
CA LEU A 51 -57.79 4.17 -11.64
C LEU A 51 -57.13 2.99 -12.35
N THR A 52 -57.61 1.76 -12.12
CA THR A 52 -56.94 0.51 -12.53
C THR A 52 -57.64 -0.24 -13.69
N SER A 53 -58.72 0.31 -14.23
CA SER A 53 -59.63 -0.38 -15.17
C SER A 53 -59.40 -0.08 -16.67
N LYS A 54 -58.17 0.24 -17.08
CA LYS A 54 -57.77 0.29 -18.50
C LYS A 54 -56.41 -0.39 -18.73
N PRO A 55 -56.29 -1.35 -19.67
CA PRO A 55 -55.00 -1.96 -19.99
C PRO A 55 -54.08 -0.97 -20.74
N PRO A 56 -52.74 -1.15 -20.67
CA PRO A 56 -51.80 -0.34 -21.43
C PRO A 56 -51.88 -0.67 -22.93
N LYS A 57 -51.76 0.36 -23.77
CA LYS A 57 -51.77 0.22 -25.24
C LYS A 57 -50.71 -0.79 -25.69
N GLY A 58 -51.13 -1.74 -26.54
CA GLY A 58 -50.26 -2.78 -27.13
C GLY A 58 -50.43 -4.18 -26.53
N PHE A 59 -51.04 -4.33 -25.34
CA PHE A 59 -51.26 -5.65 -24.70
C PHE A 59 -52.70 -6.18 -24.80
N GLU A 60 -53.55 -5.54 -25.60
CA GLU A 60 -54.98 -5.84 -25.77
C GLU A 60 -55.28 -7.25 -26.32
N LYS A 61 -54.28 -7.95 -26.87
CA LYS A 61 -54.41 -9.30 -27.44
C LYS A 61 -54.31 -10.44 -26.42
N TYR A 62 -53.96 -10.14 -25.16
CA TYR A 62 -53.67 -11.15 -24.12
C TYR A 62 -54.73 -11.26 -23.00
N PHE A 63 -55.81 -10.46 -23.05
CA PHE A 63 -56.86 -10.47 -22.03
C PHE A 63 -58.17 -11.05 -22.59
N PRO A 64 -58.73 -12.13 -22.00
CA PRO A 64 -59.99 -12.71 -22.47
C PRO A 64 -61.17 -11.78 -22.16
N LYS A 65 -62.13 -11.72 -23.11
CA LYS A 65 -63.40 -10.99 -22.93
C LYS A 65 -64.42 -11.89 -22.24
N ASN A 66 -64.91 -11.48 -21.07
CA ASN A 66 -66.16 -12.00 -20.48
C ASN A 66 -67.29 -10.97 -20.61
N SER A 67 -68.53 -11.47 -20.61
CA SER A 67 -69.70 -10.84 -21.22
C SER A 67 -70.60 -10.00 -20.28
N GLU A 68 -71.51 -9.25 -20.91
CA GLU A 68 -72.57 -8.45 -20.30
C GLU A 68 -73.58 -9.30 -19.48
N PRO A 69 -74.40 -8.61 -18.66
CA PRO A 69 -75.82 -8.92 -18.55
C PRO A 69 -76.71 -7.78 -19.10
N LYS A 70 -77.57 -8.10 -20.07
CA LYS A 70 -78.76 -7.32 -20.49
C LYS A 70 -80.01 -7.85 -19.78
N PRO A 71 -81.10 -7.08 -19.60
CA PRO A 71 -82.23 -7.10 -20.57
C PRO A 71 -83.01 -5.76 -20.61
N PRO A 72 -84.22 -5.63 -21.24
CA PRO A 72 -84.92 -6.47 -22.23
C PRO A 72 -85.16 -5.70 -23.57
N SER A 73 -86.21 -6.03 -24.34
CA SER A 73 -86.53 -5.53 -25.69
C SER A 73 -88.02 -5.17 -25.89
N ALA A 74 -88.34 -4.45 -26.99
CA ALA A 74 -89.66 -3.96 -27.43
C ALA A 74 -90.20 -2.72 -26.64
N GLU A 75 -91.08 -1.84 -27.15
CA GLU A 75 -91.82 -1.80 -28.43
C GLU A 75 -92.25 -0.35 -28.83
N ALA A 76 -92.73 -0.17 -30.07
CA ALA A 76 -93.61 0.91 -30.61
C ALA A 76 -93.23 2.42 -30.64
N LYS A 77 -93.39 3.00 -31.86
CA LYS A 77 -94.05 4.26 -32.32
C LYS A 77 -94.40 5.41 -31.34
N GLU A 78 -94.50 6.71 -31.71
CA GLU A 78 -94.24 7.60 -32.90
C GLU A 78 -94.51 9.08 -32.40
N ALA A 79 -94.20 10.24 -33.03
CA ALA A 79 -93.27 10.69 -34.08
C ALA A 79 -93.28 12.26 -34.21
N LYS A 80 -92.23 12.85 -34.84
CA LYS A 80 -92.19 14.17 -35.55
C LYS A 80 -92.31 15.52 -34.76
N PRO A 81 -91.92 16.70 -35.34
CA PRO A 81 -91.05 16.96 -36.53
C PRO A 81 -90.00 18.11 -36.40
N ASN A 82 -89.09 18.19 -37.40
CA ASN A 82 -88.31 19.37 -37.86
C ASN A 82 -87.25 19.98 -36.90
N ASN A 83 -86.23 20.73 -37.36
CA ASN A 83 -85.92 21.28 -38.70
C ASN A 83 -84.39 21.21 -39.01
N GLY A 84 -83.94 21.46 -40.25
CA GLY A 84 -82.53 21.81 -40.52
C GLY A 84 -82.00 21.67 -41.95
N GLN A 85 -81.18 22.63 -42.39
CA GLN A 85 -80.29 22.57 -43.57
C GLN A 85 -79.21 23.68 -43.56
N LYS A 86 -77.91 23.32 -43.67
CA LYS A 86 -76.81 23.89 -44.53
C LYS A 86 -76.53 25.44 -44.58
N PRO A 87 -75.52 25.97 -45.33
CA PRO A 87 -74.10 25.55 -45.53
C PRO A 87 -73.03 26.71 -45.59
N SER A 88 -71.73 26.33 -45.64
CA SER A 88 -70.60 26.88 -46.47
C SER A 88 -70.15 28.37 -46.56
N GLY A 89 -68.80 28.56 -46.58
CA GLY A 89 -68.07 29.61 -47.37
C GLY A 89 -67.56 30.86 -46.61
N LYS A 90 -66.66 31.73 -47.15
CA LYS A 90 -65.60 31.65 -48.21
C LYS A 90 -64.78 32.98 -48.22
N SER A 91 -63.51 32.98 -48.71
CA SER A 91 -62.72 34.10 -49.34
C SER A 91 -62.53 35.46 -48.59
N ASP A 92 -61.29 35.88 -48.23
CA ASP A 92 -60.36 36.81 -48.95
C ASP A 92 -60.58 38.32 -48.63
N GLY A 93 -59.61 39.26 -48.68
CA GLY A 93 -58.16 39.22 -48.95
C GLY A 93 -57.51 40.63 -49.00
N GLY A 94 -56.21 40.75 -49.36
CA GLY A 94 -55.47 42.02 -49.62
C GLY A 94 -54.47 42.46 -48.52
N GLY A 95 -53.42 43.26 -48.78
CA GLY A 95 -52.85 43.77 -50.05
C GLY A 95 -51.96 45.03 -49.85
N GLY A 96 -50.75 45.12 -50.44
CA GLY A 96 -49.87 46.31 -50.32
C GLY A 96 -48.49 46.20 -50.99
N THR A 97 -47.97 47.30 -51.54
CA THR A 97 -46.70 47.43 -52.35
C THR A 97 -46.09 48.86 -52.18
N ALA A 98 -44.97 49.33 -52.76
CA ALA A 98 -44.06 48.85 -53.81
C ALA A 98 -42.65 49.51 -53.73
N GLY A 99 -41.65 48.96 -54.45
CA GLY A 99 -40.45 49.69 -54.95
C GLY A 99 -39.25 49.82 -53.99
N GLY A 100 -37.98 49.90 -54.43
CA GLY A 100 -37.39 49.94 -55.79
C GLY A 100 -37.07 51.37 -56.27
N GLY A 101 -35.85 51.71 -56.75
CA GLY A 101 -34.58 50.98 -56.84
C GLY A 101 -33.57 51.68 -57.80
N GLY A 102 -32.34 51.16 -57.94
CA GLY A 102 -31.43 51.43 -59.07
C GLY A 102 -30.23 52.38 -58.85
N GLY A 103 -29.11 52.08 -59.55
CA GLY A 103 -27.91 52.92 -59.70
C GLY A 103 -26.87 52.86 -58.56
N GLY A 104 -25.55 52.85 -58.82
CA GLY A 104 -24.83 52.69 -60.09
C GLY A 104 -23.33 53.04 -59.99
N GLY A 105 -22.43 52.10 -60.33
CA GLY A 105 -20.96 52.28 -60.29
C GLY A 105 -20.33 52.24 -58.88
N GLY A 106 -19.04 51.92 -58.71
CA GLY A 106 -18.07 51.37 -59.68
C GLY A 106 -16.61 51.42 -59.16
N GLY A 107 -15.80 50.39 -59.48
CA GLY A 107 -14.33 50.44 -59.40
C GLY A 107 -13.64 49.88 -58.13
N GLY A 108 -12.88 48.79 -58.29
CA GLY A 108 -11.72 48.40 -57.45
C GLY A 108 -11.96 47.86 -56.03
N GLY A 109 -11.50 46.66 -55.65
CA GLY A 109 -10.92 45.58 -56.46
C GLY A 109 -10.25 44.46 -55.63
N GLY A 110 -10.54 43.20 -55.97
CA GLY A 110 -9.77 41.96 -55.71
C GLY A 110 -9.46 41.55 -54.25
N GLY A 111 -9.66 40.31 -53.80
CA GLY A 111 -10.30 39.08 -54.33
C GLY A 111 -10.42 38.10 -53.14
N GLY A 112 -11.30 37.10 -53.06
CA GLY A 112 -11.95 36.26 -54.08
C GLY A 112 -11.31 34.85 -54.03
N GLY A 113 -11.99 33.73 -53.77
CA GLY A 113 -13.36 33.45 -53.25
C GLY A 113 -13.30 32.32 -52.19
N GLY A 114 -14.35 31.77 -51.59
CA GLY A 114 -15.75 31.58 -52.00
C GLY A 114 -16.04 30.07 -52.15
N GLY A 115 -17.04 29.45 -51.48
CA GLY A 115 -17.92 29.93 -50.42
C GLY A 115 -19.06 28.94 -50.07
N GLY A 116 -19.86 29.27 -49.04
CA GLY A 116 -21.21 28.72 -48.76
C GLY A 116 -21.30 27.37 -47.99
N GLY A 117 -22.26 27.13 -47.08
CA GLY A 117 -23.24 28.03 -46.44
C GLY A 117 -24.67 27.44 -46.34
N GLY A 118 -25.12 26.98 -45.15
CA GLY A 118 -26.43 26.28 -45.04
C GLY A 118 -27.12 26.20 -43.66
N LYS A 119 -27.82 27.30 -43.27
CA LYS A 119 -28.99 27.44 -42.35
C LYS A 119 -29.06 26.76 -40.95
N ARG A 120 -29.80 27.45 -40.06
CA ARG A 120 -30.06 27.15 -38.62
C ARG A 120 -31.19 26.13 -38.39
N GLY A 121 -31.22 25.51 -37.20
CA GLY A 121 -32.44 24.88 -36.66
C GLY A 121 -32.41 24.52 -35.16
N GLY A 122 -33.31 25.12 -34.37
CA GLY A 122 -33.92 24.54 -33.14
C GLY A 122 -33.04 24.14 -31.94
N ARG A 123 -32.94 25.02 -30.93
CA ARG A 123 -32.49 24.67 -29.56
C ARG A 123 -33.70 24.31 -28.68
N LYS A 124 -33.66 23.17 -28.00
CA LYS A 124 -34.57 22.80 -26.90
C LYS A 124 -33.75 22.47 -25.67
N ASP A 125 -33.76 23.37 -24.68
CA ASP A 125 -33.18 23.11 -23.36
C ASP A 125 -34.27 22.51 -22.46
N ASP A 126 -34.25 21.19 -22.25
CA ASP A 126 -35.18 20.50 -21.32
C ASP A 126 -34.83 20.84 -19.86
N SER A 127 -35.32 22.00 -19.38
CA SER A 127 -35.06 22.47 -18.01
C SER A 127 -35.79 21.61 -16.98
N SER A 128 -35.12 20.61 -16.41
CA SER A 128 -35.69 19.82 -15.31
C SER A 128 -35.99 20.73 -14.10
N TRP A 129 -37.09 20.47 -13.38
CA TRP A 129 -37.49 21.25 -12.21
C TRP A 129 -36.38 21.36 -11.15
N PHE A 130 -35.54 20.33 -11.04
CA PHE A 130 -34.38 20.28 -10.15
C PHE A 130 -33.39 21.43 -10.40
N SER A 131 -33.17 21.79 -11.67
CA SER A 131 -32.30 22.90 -12.09
C SER A 131 -32.90 24.29 -11.86
N ARG A 132 -34.22 24.38 -11.65
CA ARG A 132 -34.92 25.61 -11.24
C ARG A 132 -34.91 25.75 -9.71
N LEU A 133 -35.16 24.64 -8.99
CA LEU A 133 -35.05 24.57 -7.53
C LEU A 133 -33.65 25.00 -7.05
N GLN A 134 -32.59 24.61 -7.76
CA GLN A 134 -31.21 25.01 -7.50
C GLN A 134 -30.94 26.52 -7.68
N LYS A 135 -31.85 27.27 -8.30
CA LYS A 135 -31.78 28.73 -8.48
C LYS A 135 -32.69 29.50 -7.50
N GLY A 136 -33.39 28.80 -6.61
CA GLY A 136 -34.31 29.38 -5.62
C GLY A 136 -35.78 29.41 -6.03
N ASP A 137 -36.09 29.20 -7.31
CA ASP A 137 -37.48 29.14 -7.79
C ASP A 137 -38.12 27.79 -7.38
N ILE A 138 -39.24 27.84 -6.65
CA ILE A 138 -40.00 26.64 -6.25
C ILE A 138 -41.10 26.39 -7.31
N PRO A 139 -40.99 25.36 -8.16
CA PRO A 139 -41.82 25.21 -9.35
C PRO A 139 -43.16 24.51 -9.03
N TRP A 140 -44.01 25.16 -8.24
CA TRP A 140 -45.29 24.63 -7.77
C TRP A 140 -46.30 24.23 -8.85
N GLU A 141 -46.09 24.65 -10.10
CA GLU A 141 -46.92 24.24 -11.25
C GLU A 141 -46.51 22.89 -11.85
N ASP A 142 -45.24 22.50 -11.70
CA ASP A 142 -44.71 21.26 -12.30
C ASP A 142 -45.35 20.03 -11.63
N LYS A 143 -46.02 19.20 -12.43
CA LYS A 143 -46.77 18.05 -11.97
C LYS A 143 -45.89 17.02 -11.25
N ASP A 144 -44.65 16.82 -11.70
CA ASP A 144 -43.74 15.83 -11.12
C ASP A 144 -43.17 16.34 -9.79
N PHE A 145 -42.86 17.65 -9.71
CA PHE A 145 -42.48 18.29 -8.44
C PHE A 145 -43.61 18.21 -7.40
N ARG A 146 -44.85 18.53 -7.80
CA ARG A 146 -46.03 18.45 -6.92
C ARG A 146 -46.26 17.04 -6.39
N ILE A 147 -46.18 16.02 -7.26
CA ILE A 147 -46.32 14.61 -6.86
C ILE A 147 -45.20 14.22 -5.89
N LEU A 148 -43.96 14.64 -6.16
CA LEU A 148 -42.83 14.32 -5.28
C LEU A 148 -42.99 14.97 -3.90
N VAL A 149 -43.35 16.26 -3.81
CA VAL A 149 -43.59 16.97 -2.54
C VAL A 149 -44.75 16.34 -1.77
N LEU A 150 -45.88 16.07 -2.42
CA LEU A 150 -47.04 15.42 -1.78
C LEU A 150 -46.71 14.00 -1.29
N SER A 151 -45.93 13.23 -2.06
CA SER A 151 -45.49 11.89 -1.62
C SER A 151 -44.54 11.95 -0.43
N ASN A 152 -43.69 12.98 -0.35
CA ASN A 152 -42.81 13.21 0.79
C ASN A 152 -43.61 13.61 2.05
N VAL A 153 -44.58 14.52 1.92
CA VAL A 153 -45.46 14.93 3.03
C VAL A 153 -46.30 13.76 3.53
N ALA A 154 -46.85 12.95 2.63
CA ALA A 154 -47.57 11.73 2.99
C ALA A 154 -46.67 10.73 3.72
N PHE A 155 -45.47 10.46 3.19
CA PHE A 155 -44.48 9.57 3.83
C PHE A 155 -44.10 10.06 5.23
N TRP A 156 -43.75 11.33 5.40
CA TRP A 156 -43.40 11.91 6.71
C TRP A 156 -44.59 11.96 7.67
N SER A 157 -45.82 12.14 7.17
CA SER A 157 -47.03 12.07 7.99
C SER A 157 -47.27 10.64 8.51
N THR A 158 -47.16 9.62 7.64
CA THR A 158 -47.30 8.21 8.04
C THR A 158 -46.14 7.76 8.94
N PHE A 159 -44.91 8.23 8.69
CA PHE A 159 -43.74 7.93 9.51
C PHE A 159 -43.84 8.57 10.90
N SER A 160 -44.23 9.84 11.00
CA SER A 160 -44.55 10.49 12.28
C SER A 160 -45.68 9.78 13.02
N TYR A 161 -46.76 9.39 12.33
CA TYR A 161 -47.85 8.60 12.93
C TYR A 161 -47.33 7.27 13.51
N PHE A 162 -46.50 6.53 12.76
CA PHE A 162 -45.89 5.29 13.24
C PHE A 162 -44.96 5.49 14.44
N LEU A 163 -44.21 6.59 14.49
CA LEU A 163 -43.34 6.92 15.62
C LEU A 163 -44.11 7.38 16.87
N PHE A 164 -45.20 8.15 16.71
CA PHE A 164 -46.02 8.63 17.84
C PHE A 164 -46.91 7.55 18.47
N PHE A 165 -47.15 6.44 17.78
CA PHE A 165 -47.94 5.30 18.29
C PHE A 165 -47.10 4.16 18.91
N ARG A 166 -45.78 4.37 19.14
CA ARG A 166 -44.95 3.40 19.88
C ARG A 166 -45.26 3.49 21.38
N GLU A 167 -45.58 2.35 22.00
CA GLU A 167 -45.98 2.26 23.41
C GLU A 167 -44.94 2.84 24.38
N GLY A 168 -45.42 3.40 25.49
CA GLY A 168 -44.57 3.89 26.58
C GLY A 168 -43.82 2.75 27.27
N SER A 169 -42.53 2.63 27.00
CA SER A 169 -41.63 1.67 27.66
C SER A 169 -40.66 2.40 28.59
N LYS A 170 -40.50 1.95 29.83
CA LYS A 170 -39.56 2.56 30.79
C LYS A 170 -38.38 1.64 31.08
N GLU A 171 -37.17 2.08 30.75
CA GLU A 171 -35.94 1.39 31.15
C GLU A 171 -35.66 1.59 32.66
N VAL A 172 -35.18 0.54 33.33
CA VAL A 172 -34.74 0.55 34.74
C VAL A 172 -33.43 -0.22 34.90
N THR A 173 -32.70 -0.03 36.01
CA THR A 173 -31.55 -0.89 36.32
C THR A 173 -31.99 -2.19 37.00
N TRP A 174 -31.12 -3.21 37.00
CA TRP A 174 -31.32 -4.45 37.76
C TRP A 174 -31.58 -4.18 39.27
N LYS A 175 -30.89 -3.20 39.86
CA LYS A 175 -31.08 -2.85 41.29
C LYS A 175 -32.44 -2.18 41.53
N ASP A 176 -32.90 -1.35 40.60
CA ASP A 176 -34.23 -0.73 40.66
C ASP A 176 -35.33 -1.78 40.46
N PHE A 177 -35.11 -2.77 39.59
CA PHE A 177 -36.01 -3.92 39.44
C PHE A 177 -36.15 -4.69 40.76
N VAL A 178 -35.03 -5.14 41.34
CA VAL A 178 -35.03 -5.94 42.58
C VAL A 178 -35.66 -5.16 43.75
N ASN A 179 -35.16 -3.95 44.05
CA ASN A 179 -35.62 -3.19 45.22
C ASN A 179 -36.97 -2.48 44.99
N GLY A 180 -37.25 -2.06 43.76
CA GLY A 180 -38.41 -1.24 43.42
C GLY A 180 -39.67 -2.02 43.13
N TYR A 181 -39.54 -3.24 42.59
CA TYR A 181 -40.65 -4.02 42.03
C TYR A 181 -40.70 -5.47 42.55
N LEU A 182 -39.58 -6.21 42.55
CA LEU A 182 -39.52 -7.61 43.00
C LEU A 182 -39.77 -7.72 44.51
N ALA A 183 -39.00 -6.99 45.33
CA ALA A 183 -39.12 -6.96 46.79
C ALA A 183 -40.46 -6.41 47.32
N LYS A 184 -41.32 -5.87 46.43
CA LYS A 184 -42.68 -5.41 46.77
C LYS A 184 -43.79 -6.38 46.34
N GLY A 185 -43.44 -7.53 45.74
CA GLY A 185 -44.41 -8.51 45.25
C GLY A 185 -45.32 -7.98 44.14
N ASN A 186 -44.84 -7.02 43.34
CA ASN A 186 -45.65 -6.35 42.30
C ASN A 186 -45.47 -6.94 40.90
N VAL A 187 -44.66 -8.00 40.72
CA VAL A 187 -44.38 -8.63 39.42
C VAL A 187 -45.27 -9.84 39.24
N ASP A 188 -45.87 -9.99 38.05
CA ASP A 188 -46.64 -11.18 37.63
C ASP A 188 -45.71 -12.22 36.98
N ARG A 189 -44.93 -11.78 35.98
CA ARG A 189 -43.97 -12.61 35.24
C ARG A 189 -42.90 -11.79 34.54
N LEU A 190 -41.87 -12.47 34.06
CA LEU A 190 -40.75 -11.88 33.33
C LEU A 190 -40.68 -12.46 31.92
N GLU A 191 -40.80 -11.61 30.89
CA GLU A 191 -40.72 -12.02 29.49
C GLU A 191 -39.32 -11.67 28.93
N VAL A 192 -38.49 -12.68 28.64
CA VAL A 192 -37.16 -12.52 28.04
C VAL A 192 -37.33 -12.35 26.53
N VAL A 193 -37.16 -11.12 26.04
CA VAL A 193 -37.36 -10.78 24.63
C VAL A 193 -36.04 -10.89 23.85
N ASN A 194 -36.05 -11.73 22.80
CA ASN A 194 -34.94 -11.92 21.86
C ASN A 194 -33.57 -12.23 22.52
N LYS A 195 -33.58 -12.78 23.75
CA LYS A 195 -32.40 -13.02 24.61
C LYS A 195 -31.52 -11.77 24.87
N ARG A 196 -32.08 -10.56 24.78
CA ARG A 196 -31.35 -9.28 24.95
C ARG A 196 -31.83 -8.42 26.11
N PHE A 197 -33.14 -8.41 26.36
CA PHE A 197 -33.73 -7.65 27.44
C PHE A 197 -34.89 -8.42 28.08
N VAL A 198 -35.23 -8.03 29.30
CA VAL A 198 -36.34 -8.60 30.06
C VAL A 198 -37.43 -7.56 30.22
N LYS A 199 -38.66 -7.95 29.90
CA LYS A 199 -39.89 -7.18 29.97
C LYS A 199 -40.64 -7.62 31.25
N VAL A 200 -40.81 -6.68 32.17
CA VAL A 200 -41.47 -6.91 33.47
C VAL A 200 -42.96 -6.66 33.31
N ILE A 201 -43.77 -7.67 33.62
CA ILE A 201 -45.23 -7.57 33.56
C ILE A 201 -45.80 -7.49 34.98
N PHE A 202 -46.76 -6.59 35.15
CA PHE A 202 -47.44 -6.29 36.40
C PHE A 202 -48.86 -6.89 36.38
N PRO A 203 -49.37 -7.42 37.51
CA PRO A 203 -50.71 -7.97 37.55
C PRO A 203 -51.76 -6.84 37.42
N PRO A 204 -52.90 -7.11 36.76
CA PRO A 204 -53.91 -6.10 36.47
C PRO A 204 -54.44 -5.47 37.77
N GLY A 205 -54.35 -4.15 37.88
CA GLY A 205 -54.74 -3.38 39.07
C GLY A 205 -53.61 -3.00 40.04
N LYS A 206 -52.37 -3.49 39.85
CA LYS A 206 -51.18 -3.06 40.63
C LYS A 206 -50.03 -2.49 39.77
N ALA A 207 -50.28 -2.14 38.52
CA ALA A 207 -49.27 -1.54 37.64
C ALA A 207 -48.89 -0.11 38.11
N PRO A 208 -47.61 0.17 38.42
CA PRO A 208 -47.16 1.48 38.92
C PRO A 208 -46.75 2.47 37.81
N VAL A 209 -46.88 2.07 36.53
CA VAL A 209 -46.54 2.85 35.33
C VAL A 209 -47.53 2.46 34.22
N GLU A 210 -47.95 3.41 33.37
CA GLU A 210 -48.66 3.09 32.12
C GLU A 210 -47.67 2.48 31.12
N GLY A 211 -47.88 1.21 30.75
CA GLY A 211 -47.01 0.45 29.86
C GLY A 211 -46.17 -0.61 30.60
N TYR A 212 -45.04 -1.01 30.00
CA TYR A 212 -44.14 -2.00 30.58
C TYR A 212 -42.77 -1.42 30.99
N VAL A 213 -42.17 -2.05 31.98
CA VAL A 213 -40.80 -1.78 32.44
C VAL A 213 -39.86 -2.81 31.83
N TRP A 214 -38.65 -2.41 31.44
CA TRP A 214 -37.67 -3.33 30.87
C TRP A 214 -36.23 -3.00 31.28
N PHE A 215 -35.34 -3.99 31.16
CA PHE A 215 -33.90 -3.83 31.38
C PHE A 215 -33.08 -4.78 30.50
N ASN A 216 -31.89 -4.35 30.11
CA ASN A 216 -30.94 -5.14 29.31
C ASN A 216 -30.30 -6.27 30.14
N ILE A 217 -30.03 -7.42 29.50
CA ILE A 217 -29.30 -8.57 30.10
C ILE A 217 -28.08 -8.95 29.25
N GLY A 218 -27.00 -9.38 29.90
CA GLY A 218 -25.76 -9.78 29.21
C GLY A 218 -25.81 -11.21 28.65
N SER A 219 -26.28 -12.15 29.46
CA SER A 219 -26.60 -13.52 29.05
C SER A 219 -27.80 -14.02 29.85
N VAL A 220 -28.55 -14.96 29.27
CA VAL A 220 -29.75 -15.53 29.89
C VAL A 220 -29.37 -16.30 31.16
N ASP A 221 -28.37 -17.18 31.07
CA ASP A 221 -27.93 -18.05 32.15
C ASP A 221 -27.44 -17.26 33.39
N THR A 222 -26.85 -16.07 33.18
CA THR A 222 -26.46 -15.18 34.29
C THR A 222 -27.65 -14.42 34.85
N PHE A 223 -28.63 -14.04 34.03
CA PHE A 223 -29.89 -13.45 34.51
C PHE A 223 -30.69 -14.45 35.35
N GLU A 224 -30.87 -15.69 34.91
CA GLU A 224 -31.61 -16.71 35.67
C GLU A 224 -30.94 -17.02 37.02
N ARG A 225 -29.60 -17.15 37.07
CA ARG A 225 -28.86 -17.32 38.33
C ARG A 225 -29.03 -16.13 39.26
N ASN A 226 -28.85 -14.90 38.76
CA ASN A 226 -29.00 -13.68 39.56
C ASN A 226 -30.43 -13.50 40.09
N LEU A 227 -31.43 -13.90 39.30
CA LEU A 227 -32.84 -13.89 39.68
C LEU A 227 -33.12 -14.93 40.77
N GLU A 228 -32.62 -16.16 40.62
CA GLU A 228 -32.75 -17.19 41.66
C GLU A 228 -32.07 -16.77 42.97
N THR A 229 -30.85 -16.21 42.93
CA THR A 229 -30.18 -15.68 44.13
C THR A 229 -31.02 -14.57 44.78
N ALA A 230 -31.52 -13.59 44.02
CA ALA A 230 -32.35 -12.52 44.55
C ALA A 230 -33.68 -13.03 45.14
N GLN A 231 -34.27 -14.09 44.58
CA GLN A 231 -35.48 -14.71 45.13
C GLN A 231 -35.19 -15.52 46.41
N GLN A 232 -34.02 -16.15 46.52
CA GLN A 232 -33.56 -16.81 47.75
C GLN A 232 -33.28 -15.79 48.87
N GLU A 233 -32.60 -14.68 48.56
CA GLU A 233 -32.35 -13.57 49.50
C GLU A 233 -33.64 -12.93 50.02
N LEU A 234 -34.70 -12.90 49.19
CA LEU A 234 -36.03 -12.40 49.55
C LEU A 234 -36.94 -13.46 50.20
N GLY A 235 -36.45 -14.69 50.43
CA GLY A 235 -37.21 -15.76 51.10
C GLY A 235 -38.39 -16.31 50.29
N ILE A 236 -38.35 -16.24 48.95
CA ILE A 236 -39.46 -16.64 48.07
C ILE A 236 -39.40 -18.15 47.82
N GLU A 237 -40.23 -18.90 48.56
CA GLU A 237 -40.34 -20.36 48.46
C GLU A 237 -40.90 -20.84 47.10
N GLY A 238 -40.68 -22.13 46.81
CA GLY A 238 -40.71 -22.71 45.45
C GLY A 238 -41.96 -22.45 44.61
N GLU A 239 -43.15 -22.47 45.21
CA GLU A 239 -44.42 -22.28 44.48
C GLU A 239 -44.68 -20.80 44.11
N ASN A 240 -44.08 -19.85 44.84
CA ASN A 240 -44.21 -18.41 44.56
C ASN A 240 -43.10 -17.87 43.65
N ARG A 241 -42.33 -18.75 42.99
CA ARG A 241 -41.27 -18.33 42.07
C ARG A 241 -41.84 -17.72 40.79
N LEU A 242 -41.36 -16.54 40.41
CA LEU A 242 -41.81 -15.85 39.19
C LEU A 242 -41.52 -16.69 37.93
N PRO A 243 -42.51 -16.90 37.05
CA PRO A 243 -42.28 -17.59 35.79
C PRO A 243 -41.51 -16.70 34.81
N VAL A 244 -40.45 -17.27 34.23
CA VAL A 244 -39.68 -16.68 33.14
C VAL A 244 -40.18 -17.25 31.82
N VAL A 245 -40.69 -16.38 30.94
CA VAL A 245 -41.28 -16.74 29.65
C VAL A 245 -40.38 -16.22 28.52
N TYR A 246 -40.15 -17.02 27.49
CA TYR A 246 -39.28 -16.65 26.37
C TYR A 246 -40.09 -16.13 25.18
N ALA A 247 -39.85 -14.88 24.78
CA ALA A 247 -40.58 -14.19 23.72
C ALA A 247 -39.66 -13.81 22.54
N ALA A 248 -40.17 -13.98 21.32
CA ALA A 248 -39.48 -13.62 20.08
C ALA A 248 -40.28 -12.54 19.33
N GLU A 249 -40.22 -11.29 19.82
CA GLU A 249 -40.86 -10.15 19.13
C GLU A 249 -40.04 -9.76 17.90
N SER A 250 -40.61 -9.84 16.69
CA SER A 250 -39.94 -9.42 15.46
C SER A 250 -39.94 -7.89 15.33
N ASP A 251 -38.99 -7.24 16.00
CA ASP A 251 -38.82 -5.78 15.94
C ASP A 251 -38.64 -5.32 14.48
N GLY A 252 -39.43 -4.33 14.04
CA GLY A 252 -39.61 -3.95 12.62
C GLY A 252 -38.33 -3.51 11.88
N SER A 253 -37.24 -3.39 12.63
CA SER A 253 -35.85 -3.32 12.17
C SER A 253 -35.52 -4.16 10.92
N PHE A 254 -36.08 -5.37 10.76
CA PHE A 254 -35.80 -6.22 9.59
C PHE A 254 -36.26 -5.57 8.27
N LEU A 255 -37.48 -5.01 8.23
CA LEU A 255 -38.01 -4.29 7.06
C LEU A 255 -37.21 -3.00 6.80
N LEU A 256 -36.77 -2.32 7.87
CA LEU A 256 -35.90 -1.14 7.77
C LEU A 256 -34.49 -1.48 7.26
N SER A 257 -33.94 -2.65 7.61
CA SER A 257 -32.63 -3.12 7.14
C SER A 257 -32.64 -3.59 5.68
N MET A 258 -33.81 -3.96 5.15
CA MET A 258 -34.01 -4.24 3.72
C MET A 258 -34.23 -2.97 2.88
N LEU A 259 -34.49 -1.82 3.50
CA LEU A 259 -34.76 -0.56 2.79
C LEU A 259 -33.55 -0.08 1.95
N PRO A 260 -32.28 -0.14 2.42
CA PRO A 260 -31.10 0.15 1.60
C PRO A 260 -30.94 -0.79 0.40
N THR A 261 -31.17 -2.10 0.57
CA THR A 261 -31.06 -3.07 -0.54
C THR A 261 -32.16 -2.88 -1.58
N VAL A 262 -33.39 -2.59 -1.16
CA VAL A 262 -34.50 -2.27 -2.07
C VAL A 262 -34.26 -0.93 -2.79
N LEU A 263 -33.68 0.07 -2.13
CA LEU A 263 -33.26 1.32 -2.78
C LEU A 263 -32.16 1.09 -3.82
N ILE A 264 -31.15 0.27 -3.52
CA ILE A 264 -30.09 -0.06 -4.49
C ILE A 264 -30.68 -0.81 -5.70
N ILE A 265 -31.50 -1.84 -5.48
CA ILE A 265 -32.15 -2.60 -6.57
C ILE A 265 -33.08 -1.69 -7.38
N GLY A 266 -33.86 -0.82 -6.73
CA GLY A 266 -34.72 0.17 -7.38
C GLY A 266 -33.92 1.20 -8.20
N PHE A 267 -32.78 1.66 -7.70
CA PHE A 267 -31.86 2.55 -8.41
C PHE A 267 -31.20 1.85 -9.61
N LEU A 268 -30.82 0.58 -9.48
CA LEU A 268 -30.26 -0.22 -10.57
C LEU A 268 -31.29 -0.49 -11.68
N LEU A 269 -32.53 -0.81 -11.30
CA LEU A 269 -33.66 -0.93 -12.24
C LEU A 269 -34.02 0.42 -12.88
N PHE A 270 -33.91 1.53 -12.16
CA PHE A 270 -34.09 2.88 -12.71
C PHE A 270 -32.99 3.25 -13.71
N MET A 271 -31.72 2.96 -13.40
CA MET A 271 -30.59 3.08 -14.33
C MET A 271 -30.83 2.27 -15.60
N LEU A 272 -31.11 0.97 -15.48
CA LEU A 272 -31.39 0.08 -16.62
C LEU A 272 -32.57 0.59 -17.47
N ARG A 273 -33.67 0.99 -16.83
CA ARG A 273 -34.86 1.49 -17.53
C ARG A 273 -34.65 2.87 -18.18
N ARG A 274 -33.74 3.69 -17.64
CA ARG A 274 -33.34 4.98 -18.24
C ARG A 274 -32.33 4.80 -19.38
N GLY A 275 -31.50 3.76 -19.34
CA GLY A 275 -30.65 3.35 -20.46
C GLY A 275 -31.44 2.80 -21.67
N ALA A 276 -32.62 2.22 -21.43
CA ALA A 276 -33.48 1.65 -22.49
C ALA A 276 -34.24 2.68 -23.35
N ALA A 277 -34.17 3.98 -23.04
CA ALA A 277 -34.92 5.04 -23.72
C ALA A 277 -34.09 5.92 -24.67
N GLY A 278 -32.78 5.66 -24.80
CA GLY A 278 -31.89 6.32 -25.76
C GLY A 278 -31.65 5.44 -26.99
N GLY A 279 -32.30 5.73 -28.12
CA GLY A 279 -32.19 4.93 -29.33
C GLY A 279 -30.81 5.02 -29.99
N GLY A 280 -29.96 3.98 -29.86
CA GLY A 280 -28.62 3.98 -30.45
C GLY A 280 -27.95 2.61 -30.54
N ARG A 281 -28.12 1.93 -31.68
CA ARG A 281 -27.35 0.77 -32.19
C ARG A 281 -27.19 -0.47 -31.26
N PRO A 282 -27.80 -1.63 -31.58
CA PRO A 282 -27.31 -2.91 -31.03
C PRO A 282 -25.90 -3.19 -31.58
N GLY A 283 -24.96 -3.62 -30.72
CA GLY A 283 -23.61 -4.04 -31.15
C GLY A 283 -22.43 -3.58 -30.28
N ARG A 284 -22.63 -2.73 -29.26
CA ARG A 284 -21.57 -2.36 -28.29
C ARG A 284 -21.97 -2.73 -26.86
N GLY A 285 -21.75 -4.00 -26.49
CA GLY A 285 -22.06 -4.51 -25.16
C GLY A 285 -21.09 -4.02 -24.07
N MET A 286 -21.62 -3.82 -22.86
CA MET A 286 -21.02 -3.93 -21.51
C MET A 286 -19.55 -3.48 -21.22
N GLY A 287 -18.88 -2.77 -22.12
CA GLY A 287 -17.42 -2.56 -22.10
C GLY A 287 -16.86 -1.61 -21.03
N GLY A 288 -17.62 -1.23 -20.00
CA GLY A 288 -17.18 -0.28 -18.96
C GLY A 288 -16.70 -0.93 -17.65
N LEU A 289 -16.82 -2.25 -17.50
CA LEU A 289 -16.52 -3.00 -16.27
C LEU A 289 -15.57 -4.20 -16.48
N PHE A 290 -15.16 -4.48 -17.72
CA PHE A 290 -14.34 -5.65 -18.09
C PHE A 290 -12.92 -5.29 -18.58
N SER A 291 -12.57 -4.00 -18.67
CA SER A 291 -11.29 -3.53 -19.21
C SER A 291 -10.12 -3.52 -18.19
N VAL A 292 -10.19 -4.34 -17.14
CA VAL A 292 -9.20 -4.39 -16.04
C VAL A 292 -8.19 -5.54 -16.25
N SER A 293 -8.43 -6.39 -17.26
CA SER A 293 -7.66 -7.62 -17.51
C SER A 293 -6.35 -7.43 -18.26
N GLU A 294 -6.18 -6.34 -19.02
CA GLU A 294 -4.98 -6.12 -19.86
C GLU A 294 -3.73 -5.87 -19.00
N THR A 295 -2.55 -6.20 -19.55
CA THR A 295 -1.27 -6.06 -18.86
C THR A 295 -0.73 -4.63 -18.91
N THR A 296 -0.29 -4.13 -17.76
CA THR A 296 0.44 -2.87 -17.57
C THR A 296 1.92 -2.93 -17.98
N ALA A 297 2.36 -4.08 -18.52
CA ALA A 297 3.76 -4.40 -18.81
C ALA A 297 4.41 -3.43 -19.81
N LYS A 298 5.58 -2.92 -19.45
CA LYS A 298 6.34 -1.98 -20.29
C LYS A 298 7.30 -2.75 -21.17
N VAL A 299 7.06 -2.71 -22.48
CA VAL A 299 7.99 -3.22 -23.49
C VAL A 299 8.93 -2.08 -23.90
N LEU A 300 10.20 -2.17 -23.53
CA LEU A 300 11.23 -1.29 -24.08
C LEU A 300 11.74 -1.91 -25.38
N ARG A 301 11.54 -1.18 -26.48
CA ARG A 301 11.97 -1.54 -27.85
C ARG A 301 13.09 -0.66 -28.38
N ASP A 302 13.20 0.56 -27.85
CA ASP A 302 14.29 1.47 -28.17
C ASP A 302 15.60 0.95 -27.57
N GLU A 303 16.74 1.38 -28.12
CA GLU A 303 18.06 0.92 -27.69
C GLU A 303 18.29 1.17 -26.19
N ILE A 304 18.69 0.14 -25.46
CA ILE A 304 18.89 0.22 -24.01
C ILE A 304 20.30 0.79 -23.77
N ASP A 305 20.37 2.05 -23.35
CA ASP A 305 21.62 2.79 -23.10
C ASP A 305 22.60 2.08 -22.14
N VAL A 306 22.06 1.28 -21.22
CA VAL A 306 22.79 0.60 -20.14
C VAL A 306 23.43 -0.70 -20.65
N LYS A 307 24.75 -0.83 -20.47
CA LYS A 307 25.55 -1.99 -20.86
C LYS A 307 26.38 -2.53 -19.68
N PHE A 308 27.06 -3.68 -19.81
CA PHE A 308 27.83 -4.27 -18.70
C PHE A 308 29.01 -3.40 -18.23
N LYS A 309 29.46 -2.46 -19.08
CA LYS A 309 30.43 -1.39 -18.76
C LYS A 309 29.92 -0.39 -17.70
N ASP A 310 28.60 -0.27 -17.53
CA ASP A 310 27.92 0.68 -16.63
C ASP A 310 27.45 0.01 -15.34
N VAL A 311 27.83 -1.26 -15.15
CA VAL A 311 27.65 -2.06 -13.92
C VAL A 311 29.04 -2.45 -13.44
N ALA A 312 29.27 -2.60 -12.13
CA ALA A 312 30.57 -2.93 -11.55
C ALA A 312 30.42 -3.53 -10.15
N GLY A 313 31.46 -4.22 -9.64
CA GLY A 313 31.47 -4.81 -8.30
C GLY A 313 30.51 -5.99 -8.13
N CYS A 314 30.34 -6.79 -9.19
CA CYS A 314 29.51 -7.99 -9.22
C CYS A 314 29.92 -8.95 -10.37
N GLU A 315 31.22 -9.08 -10.61
CA GLU A 315 31.82 -9.74 -11.77
C GLU A 315 31.45 -11.23 -11.89
N GLU A 316 31.30 -11.94 -10.77
CA GLU A 316 30.77 -13.32 -10.73
C GLU A 316 29.33 -13.39 -11.26
N ALA A 317 28.45 -12.50 -10.78
CA ALA A 317 27.06 -12.42 -11.21
C ALA A 317 26.94 -11.93 -12.67
N LYS A 318 27.84 -11.05 -13.14
CA LYS A 318 27.97 -10.72 -14.57
C LYS A 318 28.33 -11.97 -15.37
N LEU A 319 29.28 -12.78 -14.92
CA LEU A 319 29.77 -13.95 -15.65
C LEU A 319 28.66 -14.99 -15.87
N GLU A 320 27.89 -15.32 -14.82
CA GLU A 320 26.72 -16.20 -14.96
C GLU A 320 25.66 -15.62 -15.91
N ILE A 321 25.46 -14.30 -15.90
CA ILE A 321 24.49 -13.62 -16.77
C ILE A 321 24.99 -13.52 -18.23
N MET A 322 26.31 -13.45 -18.45
CA MET A 322 26.91 -13.48 -19.78
C MET A 322 26.67 -14.82 -20.51
N GLU A 323 26.45 -15.93 -19.79
CA GLU A 323 26.00 -17.19 -20.43
C GLU A 323 24.68 -16.98 -21.20
N PHE A 324 23.71 -16.27 -20.61
CA PHE A 324 22.42 -15.99 -21.24
C PHE A 324 22.57 -15.02 -22.42
N VAL A 325 23.47 -14.04 -22.33
CA VAL A 325 23.75 -13.10 -23.43
C VAL A 325 24.45 -13.78 -24.59
N ASN A 326 25.46 -14.62 -24.33
CA ASN A 326 26.11 -15.39 -25.38
C ASN A 326 25.18 -16.45 -25.98
N PHE A 327 24.27 -17.06 -25.19
CA PHE A 327 23.22 -17.91 -25.74
C PHE A 327 22.28 -17.14 -26.69
N LEU A 328 21.83 -15.94 -26.32
CA LEU A 328 20.93 -15.14 -27.16
C LEU A 328 21.59 -14.67 -28.47
N LYS A 329 22.91 -14.44 -28.48
CA LYS A 329 23.69 -14.10 -29.69
C LYS A 329 24.07 -15.33 -30.53
N ASN A 330 24.60 -16.37 -29.88
CA ASN A 330 25.25 -17.53 -30.50
C ASN A 330 24.56 -18.85 -30.11
N PRO A 331 23.24 -19.04 -30.33
CA PRO A 331 22.50 -20.20 -29.82
C PRO A 331 23.00 -21.55 -30.37
N LYS A 332 23.57 -21.56 -31.59
CA LYS A 332 24.16 -22.76 -32.21
C LYS A 332 25.22 -23.41 -31.32
N GLN A 333 26.14 -22.63 -30.77
CA GLN A 333 27.24 -23.10 -29.91
C GLN A 333 26.76 -23.99 -28.75
N TYR A 334 25.57 -23.72 -28.22
CA TYR A 334 24.96 -24.50 -27.14
C TYR A 334 24.12 -25.67 -27.68
N GLN A 335 23.44 -25.49 -28.82
CA GLN A 335 22.65 -26.54 -29.49
C GLN A 335 23.54 -27.68 -30.01
N ASP A 336 24.70 -27.36 -30.59
CA ASP A 336 25.67 -28.34 -31.13
C ASP A 336 26.25 -29.23 -30.02
N LEU A 337 26.33 -28.70 -28.78
CA LEU A 337 26.72 -29.44 -27.57
C LEU A 337 25.55 -30.15 -26.87
N GLY A 338 24.32 -30.05 -27.41
CA GLY A 338 23.11 -30.60 -26.79
C GLY A 338 22.69 -29.90 -25.48
N ALA A 339 23.27 -28.74 -25.16
CA ALA A 339 23.01 -28.02 -23.93
C ALA A 339 21.60 -27.40 -23.94
N LYS A 340 20.86 -27.59 -22.83
CA LYS A 340 19.52 -27.02 -22.67
C LYS A 340 19.60 -25.62 -22.06
N ILE A 341 18.80 -24.72 -22.61
CA ILE A 341 18.66 -23.34 -22.15
C ILE A 341 18.10 -23.33 -20.72
N PRO A 342 18.72 -22.63 -19.75
CA PRO A 342 18.07 -22.34 -18.46
C PRO A 342 16.89 -21.41 -18.73
N LYS A 343 15.66 -21.81 -18.38
CA LYS A 343 14.43 -21.05 -18.71
C LYS A 343 14.37 -19.69 -18.01
N GLY A 344 15.00 -19.59 -16.85
CA GLY A 344 15.09 -18.35 -16.11
C GLY A 344 16.13 -18.36 -15.01
N ALA A 345 16.43 -17.16 -14.51
CA ALA A 345 17.34 -16.93 -13.39
C ALA A 345 16.71 -15.96 -12.38
N ILE A 346 16.93 -16.20 -11.09
CA ILE A 346 16.52 -15.28 -10.04
C ILE A 346 17.74 -14.56 -9.45
N LEU A 347 17.67 -13.22 -9.47
CA LEU A 347 18.64 -12.31 -8.89
C LEU A 347 18.24 -12.04 -7.45
N THR A 348 19.06 -12.53 -6.52
CA THR A 348 18.81 -12.48 -5.07
C THR A 348 19.85 -11.59 -4.41
N GLY A 349 19.49 -10.84 -3.37
CA GLY A 349 20.44 -10.03 -2.61
C GLY A 349 19.81 -8.79 -1.97
N PRO A 350 20.55 -8.00 -1.18
CA PRO A 350 20.05 -6.79 -0.53
C PRO A 350 19.45 -5.75 -1.51
N PRO A 351 18.60 -4.82 -1.05
CA PRO A 351 18.22 -3.67 -1.85
C PRO A 351 19.45 -2.81 -2.19
N GLY A 352 19.43 -2.13 -3.33
CA GLY A 352 20.52 -1.24 -3.75
C GLY A 352 21.73 -1.92 -4.44
N THR A 353 21.79 -3.25 -4.50
CA THR A 353 22.91 -4.00 -5.14
C THR A 353 22.82 -4.11 -6.67
N GLY A 354 21.98 -3.30 -7.32
CA GLY A 354 21.96 -3.19 -8.78
C GLY A 354 21.24 -4.30 -9.56
N LYS A 355 20.51 -5.22 -8.91
CA LYS A 355 19.73 -6.32 -9.56
C LYS A 355 19.00 -5.87 -10.85
N THR A 356 18.16 -4.84 -10.75
CA THR A 356 17.36 -4.26 -11.85
C THR A 356 18.21 -3.53 -12.90
N LEU A 357 19.41 -3.06 -12.55
CA LEU A 357 20.37 -2.46 -13.49
C LEU A 357 21.08 -3.54 -14.31
N LEU A 358 21.52 -4.62 -13.65
CA LEU A 358 22.17 -5.76 -14.30
C LEU A 358 21.22 -6.50 -15.26
N ALA A 359 19.95 -6.69 -14.88
CA ALA A 359 18.93 -7.22 -15.78
C ALA A 359 18.70 -6.36 -17.04
N LYS A 360 18.79 -5.02 -16.93
CA LYS A 360 18.74 -4.12 -18.09
C LYS A 360 20.01 -4.21 -18.94
N ALA A 361 21.19 -4.25 -18.32
CA ALA A 361 22.46 -4.44 -19.00
C ALA A 361 22.48 -5.74 -19.81
N THR A 362 21.89 -6.82 -19.29
CA THR A 362 21.71 -8.10 -20.00
C THR A 362 21.03 -7.91 -21.36
N ALA A 363 19.94 -7.12 -21.40
CA ALA A 363 19.20 -6.86 -22.63
C ALA A 363 19.88 -5.85 -23.57
N GLY A 364 20.49 -4.80 -23.02
CA GLY A 364 21.30 -3.83 -23.77
C GLY A 364 22.58 -4.40 -24.36
N GLU A 365 23.07 -5.53 -23.85
CA GLU A 365 24.25 -6.24 -24.37
C GLU A 365 23.88 -7.40 -25.29
N ALA A 366 22.70 -8.00 -25.12
CA ALA A 366 22.11 -8.96 -26.06
C ALA A 366 21.43 -8.28 -27.27
N ASN A 367 21.15 -6.97 -27.22
CA ASN A 367 20.35 -6.22 -28.19
C ASN A 367 18.93 -6.81 -28.41
N VAL A 368 18.28 -7.29 -27.34
CA VAL A 368 16.92 -7.86 -27.39
C VAL A 368 15.90 -7.00 -26.65
N PRO A 369 14.59 -7.02 -27.03
CA PRO A 369 13.55 -6.32 -26.29
C PRO A 369 13.50 -6.71 -24.82
N PHE A 370 13.35 -5.71 -23.95
CA PHE A 370 13.23 -5.88 -22.50
C PHE A 370 11.81 -5.59 -22.07
N ILE A 371 11.13 -6.61 -21.55
CA ILE A 371 9.77 -6.50 -21.02
C ILE A 371 9.89 -6.47 -19.50
N THR A 372 9.36 -5.42 -18.85
CA THR A 372 9.45 -5.28 -17.39
C THR A 372 8.08 -5.09 -16.74
N VAL A 373 7.92 -5.77 -15.60
CA VAL A 373 6.78 -5.70 -14.68
C VAL A 373 7.31 -5.73 -13.24
N ASN A 374 6.56 -5.13 -12.31
CA ASN A 374 6.75 -5.35 -10.86
C ASN A 374 5.74 -6.41 -10.38
N GLY A 375 6.17 -7.34 -9.53
CA GLY A 375 5.33 -8.39 -8.95
C GLY A 375 4.07 -7.87 -8.22
N SER A 376 4.10 -6.65 -7.68
CA SER A 376 2.92 -6.02 -7.08
C SER A 376 1.81 -5.71 -8.08
N GLU A 377 2.10 -5.56 -9.39
CA GLU A 377 1.10 -5.26 -10.42
C GLU A 377 0.12 -6.41 -10.71
N PHE A 378 0.44 -7.63 -10.24
CA PHE A 378 -0.46 -8.78 -10.35
C PHE A 378 -1.47 -8.86 -9.19
N LEU A 379 -1.17 -8.27 -8.03
CA LEU A 379 -2.02 -8.36 -6.84
C LEU A 379 -3.16 -7.32 -6.92
N GLU A 380 -4.41 -7.78 -7.04
CA GLU A 380 -5.58 -6.89 -7.02
C GLU A 380 -6.74 -7.41 -6.17
N MET A 381 -7.64 -6.49 -5.82
CA MET A 381 -8.88 -6.80 -5.08
C MET A 381 -9.85 -7.71 -5.84
N PHE A 382 -9.63 -7.93 -7.14
CA PHE A 382 -10.50 -8.72 -8.01
C PHE A 382 -9.87 -10.10 -8.29
N VAL A 383 -10.45 -11.13 -7.68
CA VAL A 383 -10.06 -12.54 -7.87
C VAL A 383 -10.06 -12.89 -9.36
N GLY A 384 -8.93 -13.39 -9.87
CA GLY A 384 -8.77 -13.81 -11.26
C GLY A 384 -8.15 -12.77 -12.20
N VAL A 385 -7.95 -11.52 -11.76
CA VAL A 385 -7.22 -10.51 -12.56
C VAL A 385 -5.71 -10.81 -12.62
N GLY A 386 -5.08 -11.13 -11.49
CA GLY A 386 -3.65 -11.51 -11.46
C GLY A 386 -3.29 -12.66 -12.40
N PRO A 387 -4.00 -13.81 -12.39
CA PRO A 387 -3.75 -14.91 -13.32
C PRO A 387 -3.99 -14.53 -14.80
N ALA A 388 -4.93 -13.63 -15.08
CA ALA A 388 -5.14 -13.13 -16.45
C ALA A 388 -3.96 -12.29 -16.93
N ARG A 389 -3.47 -11.36 -16.10
CA ARG A 389 -2.27 -10.55 -16.41
C ARG A 389 -1.03 -11.41 -16.61
N VAL A 390 -0.84 -12.46 -15.81
CA VAL A 390 0.27 -13.40 -16.02
C VAL A 390 0.20 -14.06 -17.40
N ARG A 391 -0.96 -14.56 -17.84
CA ARG A 391 -1.13 -15.14 -19.19
C ARG A 391 -0.82 -14.13 -20.30
N ASP A 392 -1.39 -12.94 -20.22
CA ASP A 392 -1.21 -11.90 -21.23
C ASP A 392 0.24 -11.41 -21.31
N LEU A 393 0.97 -11.40 -20.19
CA LEU A 393 2.40 -11.08 -20.12
C LEU A 393 3.24 -12.12 -20.88
N PHE A 394 2.95 -13.40 -20.69
CA PHE A 394 3.64 -14.46 -21.43
C PHE A 394 3.21 -14.52 -22.90
N VAL A 395 1.97 -14.16 -23.24
CA VAL A 395 1.56 -13.92 -24.64
C VAL A 395 2.35 -12.75 -25.25
N LEU A 396 2.59 -11.67 -24.49
CA LEU A 396 3.38 -10.53 -24.94
C LEU A 396 4.87 -10.89 -25.11
N ALA A 397 5.46 -11.65 -24.19
CA ALA A 397 6.83 -12.16 -24.33
C ALA A 397 6.97 -13.06 -25.57
N ARG A 398 6.09 -14.05 -25.74
CA ARG A 398 6.07 -14.93 -26.92
C ARG A 398 5.94 -14.17 -28.24
N LYS A 399 5.29 -13.00 -28.26
CA LYS A 399 5.15 -12.13 -29.47
C LYS A 399 6.40 -11.30 -29.79
N ASN A 400 7.33 -11.11 -28.87
CA ASN A 400 8.54 -10.29 -29.08
C ASN A 400 9.83 -11.14 -29.00
N ALA A 401 9.73 -12.48 -29.03
CA ALA A 401 10.88 -13.38 -28.94
C ALA A 401 11.84 -13.24 -30.15
N PRO A 402 13.17 -13.27 -29.96
CA PRO A 402 13.88 -13.44 -28.69
C PRO A 402 13.81 -12.19 -27.80
N CYS A 403 13.52 -12.37 -26.51
CA CYS A 403 13.38 -11.26 -25.55
C CYS A 403 13.72 -11.68 -24.12
N ILE A 404 13.99 -10.68 -23.27
CA ILE A 404 14.15 -10.86 -21.83
C ILE A 404 12.90 -10.32 -21.13
N LEU A 405 12.30 -11.15 -20.28
CA LEU A 405 11.20 -10.79 -19.39
C LEU A 405 11.76 -10.63 -17.98
N PHE A 406 11.65 -9.43 -17.40
CA PHE A 406 12.10 -9.14 -16.03
C PHE A 406 10.93 -8.85 -15.09
N ILE A 407 10.81 -9.66 -14.04
CA ILE A 407 9.84 -9.51 -12.95
C ILE A 407 10.57 -8.99 -11.71
N ASP A 408 10.46 -7.69 -11.41
CA ASP A 408 11.00 -7.13 -10.17
C ASP A 408 10.08 -7.45 -8.98
N GLU A 409 10.62 -7.43 -7.76
CA GLU A 409 9.90 -7.73 -6.51
C GLU A 409 9.03 -9.00 -6.58
N ILE A 410 9.58 -10.10 -7.13
CA ILE A 410 8.83 -11.34 -7.35
C ILE A 410 8.27 -11.94 -6.05
N ASP A 411 8.82 -11.62 -4.88
CA ASP A 411 8.29 -12.00 -3.57
C ASP A 411 6.89 -11.43 -3.25
N ALA A 412 6.40 -10.45 -4.01
CA ALA A 412 5.00 -10.03 -3.99
C ALA A 412 4.03 -11.12 -4.48
N VAL A 413 4.39 -11.94 -5.48
CA VAL A 413 3.56 -13.07 -5.96
C VAL A 413 4.10 -14.44 -5.54
N GLY A 414 5.41 -14.57 -5.42
CA GLY A 414 6.13 -15.81 -5.20
C GLY A 414 6.17 -16.29 -3.76
N ARG A 415 5.46 -15.64 -2.83
CA ARG A 415 5.48 -15.96 -1.41
C ARG A 415 5.01 -17.40 -1.15
N LYS A 416 5.74 -18.11 -0.29
CA LYS A 416 5.45 -19.47 0.16
C LYS A 416 4.00 -19.61 0.66
N ARG A 417 3.27 -20.55 0.07
CA ARG A 417 1.88 -20.90 0.37
C ARG A 417 1.61 -21.00 1.87
N GLY A 418 0.54 -20.35 2.32
CA GLY A 418 0.14 -20.33 3.72
C GLY A 418 -0.66 -21.58 4.09
N ARG A 419 -0.54 -22.06 5.33
CA ARG A 419 -1.51 -23.02 5.88
C ARG A 419 -2.81 -22.30 6.28
N GLY A 420 -3.52 -21.81 5.27
CA GLY A 420 -4.92 -21.36 5.29
C GLY A 420 -5.26 -20.29 6.32
N ASN A 421 -5.03 -19.01 6.01
CA ASN A 421 -5.59 -17.91 6.81
C ASN A 421 -6.11 -16.75 5.93
N PHE A 422 -7.34 -16.31 6.22
CA PHE A 422 -7.97 -15.06 5.73
C PHE A 422 -7.72 -14.62 4.27
N GLY A 423 -8.50 -15.17 3.33
CA GLY A 423 -8.95 -14.47 2.11
C GLY A 423 -7.90 -14.12 1.06
N GLY A 424 -7.05 -13.11 1.33
CA GLY A 424 -6.11 -12.53 0.38
C GLY A 424 -5.04 -13.51 -0.15
N GLN A 425 -4.68 -14.53 0.65
CA GLN A 425 -3.74 -15.57 0.20
C GLN A 425 -4.25 -16.33 -1.04
N SER A 426 -5.58 -16.49 -1.21
CA SER A 426 -6.14 -17.24 -2.34
C SER A 426 -5.89 -16.57 -3.70
N GLU A 427 -5.83 -15.23 -3.78
CA GLU A 427 -5.52 -14.54 -5.03
C GLU A 427 -4.03 -14.73 -5.38
N GLN A 428 -3.14 -14.42 -4.44
CA GLN A 428 -1.69 -14.61 -4.56
C GLN A 428 -1.32 -16.04 -4.98
N GLU A 429 -1.92 -17.05 -4.35
CA GLU A 429 -1.65 -18.46 -4.66
C GLU A 429 -2.17 -18.88 -6.05
N ASN A 430 -3.30 -18.35 -6.50
CA ASN A 430 -3.80 -18.58 -7.87
C ASN A 430 -2.91 -17.92 -8.93
N THR A 431 -2.44 -16.70 -8.67
CA THR A 431 -1.51 -15.95 -9.52
C THR A 431 -0.15 -16.66 -9.60
N LEU A 432 0.38 -17.13 -8.47
CA LEU A 432 1.58 -17.96 -8.41
C LEU A 432 1.42 -19.25 -9.22
N ASN A 433 0.33 -20.00 -9.02
CA ASN A 433 0.09 -21.24 -9.77
C ASN A 433 0.02 -20.99 -11.30
N GLN A 434 -0.55 -19.86 -11.76
CA GLN A 434 -0.54 -19.53 -13.18
C GLN A 434 0.86 -19.18 -13.69
N LEU A 435 1.69 -18.49 -12.91
CA LEU A 435 3.10 -18.22 -13.24
C LEU A 435 3.88 -19.53 -13.42
N LEU A 436 3.67 -20.51 -12.52
CA LEU A 436 4.28 -21.83 -12.64
C LEU A 436 3.83 -22.57 -13.93
N VAL A 437 2.55 -22.48 -14.30
CA VAL A 437 2.01 -23.10 -15.52
C VAL A 437 2.57 -22.50 -16.81
N GLU A 438 2.73 -21.17 -16.88
CA GLU A 438 3.34 -20.52 -18.06
C GLU A 438 4.84 -20.83 -18.16
N MET A 439 5.57 -20.88 -17.03
CA MET A 439 6.99 -21.26 -16.98
C MET A 439 7.21 -22.71 -17.44
N ASP A 440 6.41 -23.65 -16.94
CA ASP A 440 6.43 -25.05 -17.38
C ASP A 440 6.08 -25.15 -18.88
N GLY A 441 5.06 -24.40 -19.31
CA GLY A 441 4.51 -24.38 -20.67
C GLY A 441 5.42 -23.80 -21.76
N PHE A 442 6.57 -23.20 -21.43
CA PHE A 442 7.58 -22.87 -22.43
C PHE A 442 8.17 -24.14 -23.07
N ASN A 443 8.04 -24.23 -24.39
CA ASN A 443 8.82 -25.14 -25.21
C ASN A 443 10.26 -24.59 -25.35
N THR A 444 11.29 -25.43 -25.34
CA THR A 444 12.70 -24.99 -25.45
C THR A 444 13.06 -24.35 -26.80
N ALA A 445 12.15 -24.37 -27.78
CA ALA A 445 12.28 -23.67 -29.05
C ALA A 445 11.88 -22.18 -29.00
N THR A 446 11.22 -21.69 -27.94
CA THR A 446 10.91 -20.26 -27.79
C THR A 446 12.00 -19.57 -26.98
N ASN A 447 12.85 -18.79 -27.66
CA ASN A 447 14.02 -18.10 -27.09
C ASN A 447 13.63 -16.92 -26.17
N VAL A 448 12.92 -17.20 -25.08
CA VAL A 448 12.51 -16.22 -24.05
C VAL A 448 13.23 -16.56 -22.75
N VAL A 449 13.95 -15.60 -22.19
CA VAL A 449 14.65 -15.74 -20.90
C VAL A 449 13.87 -14.97 -19.83
N VAL A 450 13.53 -15.63 -18.72
CA VAL A 450 12.80 -15.01 -17.61
C VAL A 450 13.75 -14.70 -16.46
N LEU A 451 14.00 -13.41 -16.22
CA LEU A 451 14.77 -12.93 -15.08
C LEU A 451 13.80 -12.45 -13.98
N ALA A 452 14.14 -12.68 -12.72
CA ALA A 452 13.37 -12.19 -11.58
C ALA A 452 14.25 -11.51 -10.53
N GLY A 453 13.76 -10.45 -9.89
CA GLY A 453 14.44 -9.76 -8.79
C GLY A 453 13.75 -10.01 -7.45
N THR A 454 14.52 -10.31 -6.40
CA THR A 454 13.99 -10.32 -5.02
C THR A 454 15.00 -9.77 -4.00
N ASN A 455 14.46 -9.19 -2.93
CA ASN A 455 15.23 -8.85 -1.72
C ASN A 455 15.16 -9.96 -0.65
N ARG A 456 14.30 -10.97 -0.82
CA ARG A 456 13.93 -11.96 0.19
C ARG A 456 13.74 -13.38 -0.39
N PRO A 457 14.84 -14.10 -0.70
CA PRO A 457 14.74 -15.50 -1.14
C PRO A 457 14.14 -16.42 -0.06
N ASP A 458 14.21 -16.03 1.22
CA ASP A 458 13.70 -16.75 2.40
C ASP A 458 12.18 -16.98 2.40
N ILE A 459 11.40 -16.05 1.81
CA ILE A 459 9.93 -16.15 1.79
C ILE A 459 9.37 -16.76 0.51
N LEU A 460 10.19 -17.12 -0.48
CA LEU A 460 9.73 -17.65 -1.76
C LEU A 460 9.23 -19.10 -1.65
N ASP A 461 8.28 -19.46 -2.49
CA ASP A 461 7.82 -20.84 -2.64
C ASP A 461 8.89 -21.69 -3.33
N PRO A 462 9.39 -22.78 -2.71
CA PRO A 462 10.40 -23.65 -3.31
C PRO A 462 9.96 -24.32 -4.63
N ALA A 463 8.70 -24.19 -5.05
CA ALA A 463 8.25 -24.58 -6.39
C ALA A 463 8.76 -23.66 -7.50
N LEU A 464 9.08 -22.38 -7.23
CA LEU A 464 9.68 -21.47 -8.21
C LEU A 464 11.13 -21.88 -8.53
N MET A 465 11.86 -22.31 -7.50
CA MET A 465 13.28 -22.69 -7.51
C MET A 465 13.54 -24.12 -8.04
N ARG A 466 12.62 -24.68 -8.83
CA ARG A 466 12.75 -26.05 -9.37
C ARG A 466 13.30 -26.03 -10.80
N PRO A 467 14.14 -27.00 -11.19
CA PRO A 467 14.57 -27.17 -12.57
C PRO A 467 13.39 -27.21 -13.55
N GLY A 468 13.52 -26.49 -14.66
CA GLY A 468 12.47 -26.16 -15.61
C GLY A 468 11.79 -24.80 -15.37
N ARG A 469 12.30 -23.96 -14.45
CA ARG A 469 11.68 -22.68 -14.03
C ARG A 469 12.75 -21.60 -13.79
N PHE A 470 13.06 -21.29 -12.53
CA PHE A 470 14.24 -20.48 -12.17
C PHE A 470 15.40 -21.43 -11.88
N ASP A 471 16.11 -21.77 -12.95
CA ASP A 471 17.14 -22.81 -12.99
C ASP A 471 18.49 -22.33 -12.44
N ARG A 472 18.73 -21.02 -12.46
CA ARG A 472 19.88 -20.35 -11.84
C ARG A 472 19.40 -19.46 -10.69
N GLN A 473 20.12 -19.52 -9.56
CA GLN A 473 19.98 -18.56 -8.47
C GLN A 473 21.29 -17.77 -8.37
N ILE A 474 21.24 -16.50 -8.75
CA ILE A 474 22.41 -15.62 -8.78
C ILE A 474 22.34 -14.72 -7.55
N TYR A 475 23.39 -14.71 -6.73
CA TYR A 475 23.48 -13.84 -5.56
C TYR A 475 24.27 -12.57 -5.90
N ILE A 476 23.70 -11.42 -5.54
CA ILE A 476 24.28 -10.09 -5.78
C ILE A 476 24.32 -9.36 -4.44
N GLY A 477 25.41 -9.62 -3.71
CA GLY A 477 25.69 -9.05 -2.39
C GLY A 477 26.05 -7.56 -2.41
N PRO A 478 26.35 -6.96 -1.25
CA PRO A 478 27.02 -5.67 -1.16
C PRO A 478 28.42 -5.76 -1.82
N PRO A 479 28.89 -4.69 -2.48
CA PRO A 479 30.19 -4.69 -3.15
C PRO A 479 31.39 -4.57 -2.16
N ASP A 480 32.42 -5.36 -2.42
CA ASP A 480 33.72 -5.31 -1.73
C ASP A 480 34.50 -4.03 -2.07
N ILE A 481 35.62 -3.77 -1.39
CA ILE A 481 36.43 -2.55 -1.57
C ILE A 481 36.86 -2.32 -3.03
N LYS A 482 37.18 -3.39 -3.77
CA LYS A 482 37.46 -3.35 -5.22
C LYS A 482 36.23 -2.90 -6.01
N GLY A 483 35.12 -3.62 -5.85
CA GLY A 483 33.85 -3.33 -6.51
C GLY A 483 33.32 -1.92 -6.22
N ARG A 484 33.47 -1.43 -5.00
CA ARG A 484 33.13 -0.03 -4.66
C ARG A 484 33.99 0.95 -5.43
N ALA A 485 35.30 0.72 -5.55
CA ALA A 485 36.16 1.58 -6.37
C ALA A 485 35.70 1.58 -7.84
N SER A 486 35.40 0.41 -8.42
CA SER A 486 34.86 0.30 -9.77
C SER A 486 33.50 1.01 -9.94
N ILE A 487 32.58 0.89 -8.97
CA ILE A 487 31.28 1.59 -8.95
C ILE A 487 31.48 3.11 -8.83
N PHE A 488 32.43 3.59 -8.01
CA PHE A 488 32.82 5.00 -7.98
C PHE A 488 33.39 5.45 -9.33
N LYS A 489 34.25 4.68 -10.01
CA LYS A 489 34.75 5.01 -11.36
C LYS A 489 33.59 5.22 -12.36
N VAL A 490 32.53 4.40 -12.27
CA VAL A 490 31.30 4.57 -13.09
C VAL A 490 30.54 5.86 -12.74
N HIS A 491 30.24 6.11 -11.46
CA HIS A 491 29.41 7.27 -11.06
C HIS A 491 30.16 8.61 -11.04
N LEU A 492 31.49 8.61 -10.90
CA LEU A 492 32.33 9.81 -11.04
C LEU A 492 32.56 10.19 -12.51
N ARG A 493 32.35 9.28 -13.47
CA ARG A 493 32.52 9.54 -14.92
C ARG A 493 31.73 10.77 -15.42
N PRO A 494 30.40 10.89 -15.21
CA PRO A 494 29.63 12.05 -15.67
C PRO A 494 29.84 13.33 -14.87
N LEU A 495 30.49 13.29 -13.69
CA LEU A 495 30.67 14.47 -12.85
C LEU A 495 31.86 15.33 -13.30
N LYS A 496 31.70 16.66 -13.22
CA LYS A 496 32.79 17.63 -13.33
C LYS A 496 33.47 17.76 -11.96
N LEU A 497 34.62 17.14 -11.84
CA LEU A 497 35.49 17.20 -10.67
C LEU A 497 36.51 18.33 -10.83
N ASP A 498 37.14 18.69 -9.72
CA ASP A 498 38.30 19.59 -9.66
C ASP A 498 39.44 19.07 -10.56
N ALA A 499 40.15 19.98 -11.25
CA ALA A 499 41.27 19.64 -12.12
C ALA A 499 42.47 18.99 -11.39
N GLU A 500 42.63 19.21 -10.07
CA GLU A 500 43.64 18.53 -9.26
C GLU A 500 43.22 17.11 -8.82
N LEU A 501 41.94 16.74 -8.98
CA LEU A 501 41.39 15.45 -8.54
C LEU A 501 41.25 14.45 -9.70
N ASP A 502 42.25 13.58 -9.84
CA ASP A 502 42.12 12.38 -10.68
C ASP A 502 40.94 11.48 -10.20
N LYS A 503 40.20 10.94 -11.17
CA LYS A 503 38.99 10.15 -10.94
C LYS A 503 39.28 8.79 -10.31
N GLU A 504 40.43 8.18 -10.62
CA GLU A 504 40.77 6.83 -10.18
C GLU A 504 41.27 6.80 -8.72
N SER A 505 42.19 7.69 -8.38
CA SER A 505 42.65 7.93 -7.00
C SER A 505 41.51 8.40 -6.10
N LEU A 506 40.62 9.28 -6.57
CA LEU A 506 39.41 9.66 -5.83
C LEU A 506 38.47 8.46 -5.63
N ALA A 507 38.27 7.60 -6.64
CA ALA A 507 37.44 6.41 -6.52
C ALA A 507 37.98 5.41 -5.48
N ARG A 508 39.28 5.11 -5.48
CA ARG A 508 39.94 4.26 -4.48
C ARG A 508 39.83 4.86 -3.07
N LYS A 509 40.11 6.16 -2.93
CA LYS A 509 40.00 6.90 -1.65
C LYS A 509 38.57 6.90 -1.10
N MET A 510 37.57 7.11 -1.95
CA MET A 510 36.15 7.07 -1.52
C MET A 510 35.69 5.65 -1.18
N ALA A 511 36.10 4.63 -1.94
CA ALA A 511 35.78 3.24 -1.65
C ALA A 511 36.34 2.75 -0.30
N ALA A 512 37.52 3.24 0.09
CA ALA A 512 38.11 3.03 1.40
C ALA A 512 37.39 3.80 2.52
N LEU A 513 36.75 4.94 2.23
CA LEU A 513 36.01 5.75 3.23
C LEU A 513 34.54 5.32 3.41
N THR A 514 33.98 4.50 2.52
CA THR A 514 32.58 4.05 2.58
C THR A 514 32.44 2.51 2.67
N PRO A 515 32.95 1.86 3.73
CA PRO A 515 32.84 0.41 3.89
C PRO A 515 31.39 -0.04 4.06
N GLY A 516 31.05 -1.20 3.48
CA GLY A 516 29.70 -1.78 3.52
C GLY A 516 28.58 -1.01 2.80
N PHE A 517 28.89 0.05 2.04
CA PHE A 517 27.88 0.79 1.26
C PHE A 517 27.41 -0.02 0.04
N SER A 518 26.11 0.03 -0.30
CA SER A 518 25.61 -0.56 -1.54
C SER A 518 25.92 0.32 -2.77
N GLY A 519 25.81 -0.24 -3.98
CA GLY A 519 25.99 0.53 -5.21
C GLY A 519 25.02 1.73 -5.33
N ALA A 520 23.79 1.59 -4.83
CA ALA A 520 22.83 2.68 -4.77
C ALA A 520 23.22 3.77 -3.76
N ASP A 521 23.85 3.42 -2.63
CA ASP A 521 24.36 4.40 -1.66
C ASP A 521 25.53 5.19 -2.26
N ILE A 522 26.42 4.52 -2.99
CA ILE A 522 27.56 5.15 -3.71
C ILE A 522 27.06 6.12 -4.79
N ALA A 523 26.07 5.72 -5.58
CA ALA A 523 25.41 6.59 -6.56
C ALA A 523 24.79 7.82 -5.88
N ASN A 524 24.16 7.64 -4.72
CA ASN A 524 23.56 8.73 -3.95
C ASN A 524 24.61 9.67 -3.33
N VAL A 525 25.75 9.16 -2.84
CA VAL A 525 26.88 9.99 -2.37
C VAL A 525 27.42 10.87 -3.49
N CYS A 526 27.64 10.30 -4.68
CA CYS A 526 28.10 11.06 -5.86
C CYS A 526 27.10 12.16 -6.25
N ASN A 527 25.79 11.86 -6.18
CA ASN A 527 24.72 12.80 -6.49
C ASN A 527 24.56 13.92 -5.44
N GLU A 528 24.57 13.61 -4.14
CA GLU A 528 24.51 14.64 -3.09
C GLU A 528 25.76 15.53 -3.08
N ALA A 529 26.95 15.01 -3.38
CA ALA A 529 28.16 15.82 -3.53
C ALA A 529 28.00 16.87 -4.65
N ALA A 530 27.46 16.48 -5.81
CA ALA A 530 27.14 17.40 -6.90
C ALA A 530 26.04 18.42 -6.51
N LEU A 531 24.99 17.97 -5.81
CA LEU A 531 23.93 18.84 -5.31
C LEU A 531 24.41 19.80 -4.20
N ILE A 532 25.48 19.48 -3.47
CA ILE A 532 26.10 20.35 -2.47
C ILE A 532 27.02 21.35 -3.15
N ALA A 533 27.85 20.94 -4.12
CA ALA A 533 28.63 21.86 -4.95
C ALA A 533 27.74 22.92 -5.64
N ALA A 534 26.63 22.49 -6.24
CA ALA A 534 25.64 23.38 -6.85
C ALA A 534 24.96 24.32 -5.83
N ARG A 535 24.72 23.86 -4.59
CA ARG A 535 24.22 24.70 -3.48
C ARG A 535 25.21 25.79 -3.05
N HIS A 536 26.51 25.55 -3.23
CA HIS A 536 27.58 26.52 -2.98
C HIS A 536 27.94 27.38 -4.21
N LEU A 537 27.25 27.21 -5.34
CA LEU A 537 27.58 27.83 -6.63
C LEU A 537 29.03 27.53 -7.08
N SER A 538 29.53 26.33 -6.77
CA SER A 538 30.81 25.83 -7.27
C SER A 538 30.64 25.20 -8.65
N ASP A 539 31.49 25.58 -9.61
CA ASP A 539 31.54 24.99 -10.95
C ASP A 539 32.12 23.55 -10.97
N GLU A 540 32.70 23.10 -9.85
CA GLU A 540 33.44 21.83 -9.70
C GLU A 540 33.16 21.17 -8.35
N VAL A 541 33.14 19.84 -8.31
CA VAL A 541 32.86 19.06 -7.09
C VAL A 541 34.16 18.70 -6.38
N THR A 542 34.38 19.30 -5.21
CA THR A 542 35.49 18.97 -4.31
C THR A 542 35.09 17.87 -3.30
N ALA A 543 36.07 17.12 -2.80
CA ALA A 543 35.84 16.00 -1.87
C ALA A 543 35.19 16.40 -0.52
N ALA A 544 35.27 17.68 -0.12
CA ALA A 544 34.66 18.18 1.11
C ALA A 544 33.12 18.18 1.06
N TYR A 545 32.53 18.35 -0.13
CA TYR A 545 31.09 18.46 -0.31
C TYR A 545 30.32 17.14 -0.08
N CYS A 546 31.00 16.00 0.01
CA CYS A 546 30.36 14.70 0.21
C CYS A 546 29.66 14.52 1.57
N LEU A 547 29.93 15.37 2.59
CA LEU A 547 29.67 15.03 4.00
C LEU A 547 28.99 16.08 4.89
N GLU A 548 28.55 17.25 4.38
CA GLU A 548 28.01 18.34 5.23
C GLU A 548 26.51 18.67 5.06
N LYS A 549 25.78 18.67 6.18
CA LYS A 549 24.52 19.41 6.42
C LYS A 549 24.57 19.94 7.87
N LYS A 550 24.12 21.18 8.12
CA LYS A 550 24.21 21.90 9.42
C LYS A 550 22.89 22.65 9.70
N THR A 551 22.09 22.23 10.70
CA THR A 551 20.76 22.83 10.97
C THR A 551 20.30 22.85 12.44
N GLN A 552 21.16 22.71 13.46
CA GLN A 552 20.75 22.84 14.86
C GLN A 552 21.88 23.36 15.77
N VAL A 553 21.51 24.11 16.82
CA VAL A 553 22.41 24.72 17.81
C VAL A 553 22.02 24.21 19.21
N LEU A 554 23.01 23.94 20.06
CA LEU A 554 22.85 23.42 21.42
C LEU A 554 23.15 24.50 22.48
N GLN A 555 22.66 24.33 23.71
CA GLN A 555 23.06 25.19 24.83
C GLN A 555 24.52 24.91 25.24
N PRO A 556 25.25 25.87 25.86
CA PRO A 556 26.66 25.68 26.22
C PRO A 556 26.94 24.46 27.13
N GLU A 557 26.10 24.20 28.14
CA GLU A 557 26.25 23.03 29.03
C GLU A 557 25.88 21.71 28.34
N GLU A 558 24.91 21.74 27.41
CA GLU A 558 24.57 20.58 26.56
C GLU A 558 25.74 20.27 25.62
N LYS A 559 26.27 21.29 24.93
CA LYS A 559 27.44 21.23 24.05
C LYS A 559 28.67 20.70 24.80
N LYS A 560 28.88 21.15 26.04
CA LYS A 560 29.92 20.61 26.95
C LYS A 560 29.69 19.13 27.24
N THR A 561 28.47 18.75 27.60
CA THR A 561 28.15 17.34 27.91
C THR A 561 28.38 16.43 26.69
N VAL A 562 27.94 16.85 25.51
CA VAL A 562 28.18 16.16 24.22
C VAL A 562 29.67 16.11 23.89
N ALA A 563 30.45 17.16 24.12
CA ALA A 563 31.90 17.15 23.85
C ALA A 563 32.67 16.12 24.69
N TYR A 564 32.37 15.97 25.98
CA TYR A 564 32.98 14.91 26.80
C TYR A 564 32.45 13.51 26.43
N HIS A 565 31.19 13.39 25.99
CA HIS A 565 30.60 12.14 25.50
C HIS A 565 31.29 11.64 24.22
N GLU A 566 31.39 12.49 23.19
CA GLU A 566 32.07 12.18 21.94
C GLU A 566 33.59 11.96 22.14
N ALA A 567 34.24 12.72 23.04
CA ALA A 567 35.63 12.49 23.42
C ALA A 567 35.84 11.14 24.13
N GLY A 568 34.88 10.70 24.96
CA GLY A 568 34.91 9.38 25.61
C GLY A 568 34.89 8.23 24.61
N HIS A 569 34.03 8.33 23.59
CA HIS A 569 34.03 7.41 22.46
C HIS A 569 35.36 7.44 21.67
N ALA A 570 35.83 8.64 21.30
CA ALA A 570 37.03 8.83 20.50
C ALA A 570 38.30 8.25 21.17
N VAL A 571 38.51 8.55 22.46
CA VAL A 571 39.67 8.07 23.23
C VAL A 571 39.58 6.58 23.53
N ALA A 572 38.38 6.04 23.80
CA ALA A 572 38.21 4.59 23.93
C ALA A 572 38.52 3.87 22.61
N GLY A 573 38.05 4.38 21.47
CA GLY A 573 38.37 3.84 20.15
C GLY A 573 39.86 3.93 19.78
N TRP A 574 40.57 4.95 20.28
CA TRP A 574 42.01 5.11 20.06
C TRP A 574 42.85 4.04 20.78
N TYR A 575 42.55 3.78 22.06
CA TYR A 575 43.37 2.92 22.93
C TYR A 575 42.94 1.46 23.02
N LEU A 576 41.81 1.08 22.42
CA LEU A 576 41.44 -0.32 22.22
C LEU A 576 42.08 -0.83 20.92
N GLU A 577 42.69 -2.01 20.94
CA GLU A 577 43.43 -2.58 19.81
C GLU A 577 42.48 -2.91 18.63
N HIS A 578 41.39 -3.59 18.94
CA HIS A 578 40.51 -4.13 17.92
C HIS A 578 39.43 -3.14 17.47
N ALA A 579 39.23 -2.03 18.19
CA ALA A 579 38.30 -0.97 17.82
C ALA A 579 38.56 -0.40 16.42
N ASP A 580 37.49 0.00 15.75
CA ASP A 580 37.51 0.57 14.40
C ASP A 580 38.29 1.90 14.37
N PRO A 581 39.15 2.14 13.36
CA PRO A 581 39.86 3.41 13.23
C PRO A 581 38.90 4.62 13.12
N LEU A 582 39.30 5.72 13.76
CA LEU A 582 38.50 6.94 13.87
C LEU A 582 38.85 7.90 12.71
N LEU A 583 37.83 8.33 11.94
CA LEU A 583 38.00 9.28 10.84
C LEU A 583 37.81 10.72 11.32
N LYS A 584 36.71 10.97 12.05
CA LYS A 584 36.22 12.31 12.41
C LYS A 584 35.33 12.26 13.65
N VAL A 585 35.43 13.25 14.52
CA VAL A 585 34.54 13.46 15.67
C VAL A 585 33.86 14.81 15.52
N SER A 586 32.58 14.91 15.88
CA SER A 586 31.80 16.14 15.68
C SER A 586 30.70 16.30 16.73
N ILE A 587 30.66 17.46 17.36
CA ILE A 587 29.58 17.86 18.28
C ILE A 587 28.46 18.65 17.59
N ILE A 588 28.48 18.72 16.26
CA ILE A 588 27.39 19.26 15.44
C ILE A 588 26.26 18.22 15.35
N PRO A 589 25.01 18.55 15.73
CA PRO A 589 23.89 17.60 15.71
C PRO A 589 23.59 17.04 14.32
N ARG A 590 23.30 15.74 14.23
CA ARG A 590 22.94 15.05 12.98
C ARG A 590 21.77 14.08 13.18
N GLY A 591 20.63 14.42 12.56
CA GLY A 591 19.45 13.58 12.49
C GLY A 591 18.78 13.38 13.86
N LYS A 592 19.18 12.33 14.58
CA LYS A 592 18.71 12.02 15.94
C LYS A 592 19.81 12.16 17.01
N GLY A 593 21.08 12.21 16.61
CA GLY A 593 22.22 12.39 17.51
C GLY A 593 22.56 13.86 17.74
N LEU A 594 22.97 14.20 18.96
CA LEU A 594 23.44 15.54 19.33
C LEU A 594 24.92 15.76 18.94
N GLY A 595 25.71 14.69 18.89
CA GLY A 595 27.01 14.60 18.24
C GLY A 595 27.10 13.33 17.38
N TYR A 596 28.27 13.08 16.81
CA TYR A 596 28.64 11.78 16.24
C TYR A 596 30.17 11.60 16.14
N ALA A 597 30.63 10.39 16.42
CA ALA A 597 31.94 9.88 16.02
C ALA A 597 31.80 9.03 14.73
N GLN A 598 32.53 9.42 13.68
CA GLN A 598 32.63 8.66 12.43
C GLN A 598 33.81 7.70 12.50
N TYR A 599 33.49 6.42 12.64
CA TYR A 599 34.44 5.32 12.49
C TYR A 599 34.57 4.89 11.03
N LEU A 600 35.66 4.18 10.76
CA LEU A 600 35.85 3.37 9.56
C LEU A 600 35.76 1.88 9.95
N PRO A 601 34.58 1.24 9.80
CA PRO A 601 34.42 -0.20 10.03
C PRO A 601 35.46 -1.06 9.32
N LYS A 602 36.13 -1.94 10.06
CA LYS A 602 37.02 -2.96 9.47
C LYS A 602 36.20 -3.94 8.63
N GLU A 603 36.56 -4.11 7.35
CA GLU A 603 35.87 -5.05 6.45
C GLU A 603 36.37 -6.48 6.66
N GLN A 604 35.76 -7.15 7.63
CA GLN A 604 36.03 -8.54 7.99
C GLN A 604 34.70 -9.30 8.23
N TYR A 605 34.60 -10.52 7.68
CA TYR A 605 33.43 -11.39 7.85
C TYR A 605 33.48 -12.21 9.15
N LEU A 606 34.67 -12.42 9.71
CA LEU A 606 34.88 -13.17 10.96
C LEU A 606 35.14 -12.18 12.11
N TYR A 607 34.52 -12.41 13.27
CA TYR A 607 34.68 -11.59 14.46
C TYR A 607 35.03 -12.47 15.67
N THR A 608 36.06 -12.09 16.42
CA THR A 608 36.43 -12.76 17.68
C THR A 608 35.71 -12.14 18.88
N LYS A 609 35.73 -12.83 20.03
CA LYS A 609 35.11 -12.38 21.28
C LYS A 609 35.73 -11.08 21.79
N GLU A 610 37.05 -10.94 21.61
CA GLU A 610 37.85 -9.78 21.98
C GLU A 610 37.49 -8.57 21.11
N GLN A 611 37.33 -8.77 19.81
CA GLN A 611 36.96 -7.72 18.85
C GLN A 611 35.54 -7.17 19.12
N LEU A 612 34.60 -8.05 19.49
CA LEU A 612 33.25 -7.64 19.88
C LEU A 612 33.24 -6.95 21.26
N LEU A 613 34.05 -7.42 22.21
CA LEU A 613 34.22 -6.77 23.51
C LEU A 613 34.84 -5.37 23.38
N ASP A 614 35.84 -5.18 22.51
CA ASP A 614 36.41 -3.85 22.20
C ASP A 614 35.37 -2.91 21.59
N ARG A 615 34.55 -3.40 20.63
CA ARG A 615 33.43 -2.61 20.09
C ARG A 615 32.40 -2.25 21.16
N MET A 616 32.09 -3.14 22.10
CA MET A 616 31.22 -2.82 23.24
C MET A 616 31.86 -1.77 24.16
N CYS A 617 33.15 -1.88 24.48
CA CYS A 617 33.86 -0.92 25.31
C CYS A 617 33.91 0.48 24.67
N MET A 618 34.27 0.59 23.39
CA MET A 618 34.21 1.86 22.62
C MET A 618 32.80 2.46 22.64
N THR A 619 31.76 1.63 22.48
CA THR A 619 30.36 2.08 22.48
C THR A 619 29.87 2.48 23.89
N LEU A 620 30.48 1.99 24.97
CA LEU A 620 30.21 2.47 26.33
C LEU A 620 31.01 3.74 26.69
N GLY A 621 31.99 4.15 25.87
CA GLY A 621 32.91 5.24 26.14
C GLY A 621 32.26 6.57 26.51
N GLY A 622 31.28 7.04 25.73
CA GLY A 622 30.60 8.32 26.00
C GLY A 622 29.84 8.34 27.32
N ARG A 623 29.12 7.25 27.64
CA ARG A 623 28.41 7.08 28.92
C ARG A 623 29.37 7.06 30.12
N VAL A 624 30.52 6.42 29.97
CA VAL A 624 31.55 6.36 31.02
C VAL A 624 32.21 7.74 31.23
N ALA A 625 32.49 8.47 30.15
CA ALA A 625 33.03 9.83 30.24
C ALA A 625 32.07 10.79 30.96
N GLU A 626 30.76 10.74 30.68
CA GLU A 626 29.76 11.51 31.44
C GLU A 626 29.87 11.27 32.96
N GLN A 627 29.96 10.01 33.38
CA GLN A 627 30.08 9.65 34.79
C GLN A 627 31.40 10.17 35.41
N ILE A 628 32.54 10.04 34.71
CA ILE A 628 33.88 10.41 35.20
C ILE A 628 34.06 11.93 35.35
N PHE A 629 33.38 12.74 34.52
CA PHE A 629 33.55 14.20 34.52
C PHE A 629 32.39 14.97 35.18
N PHE A 630 31.15 14.52 35.08
CA PHE A 630 29.99 15.25 35.62
C PHE A 630 29.36 14.61 36.86
N GLY A 631 29.74 13.38 37.21
CA GLY A 631 29.10 12.58 38.27
C GLY A 631 27.62 12.28 38.02
N ARG A 632 27.16 12.48 36.77
CA ARG A 632 25.77 12.43 36.33
C ARG A 632 25.71 11.78 34.94
N ILE A 633 24.57 11.19 34.63
CA ILE A 633 24.34 10.39 33.44
C ILE A 633 23.14 10.94 32.66
N THR A 634 23.23 11.03 31.34
CA THR A 634 22.19 11.59 30.48
C THR A 634 21.34 10.51 29.78
N THR A 635 20.36 10.94 29.00
CA THR A 635 19.63 10.10 28.03
C THR A 635 20.35 9.98 26.67
N GLY A 636 21.45 10.69 26.43
CA GLY A 636 22.18 10.69 25.15
C GLY A 636 22.66 9.29 24.75
N ALA A 637 23.20 8.54 25.71
CA ALA A 637 23.70 7.17 25.53
C ALA A 637 22.63 6.09 25.22
N GLN A 638 21.39 6.47 24.91
CA GLN A 638 20.30 5.50 24.70
C GLN A 638 20.56 4.56 23.52
N ASP A 639 20.97 5.10 22.36
CA ASP A 639 21.25 4.28 21.18
C ASP A 639 22.51 3.42 21.36
N ASP A 640 23.47 3.87 22.16
CA ASP A 640 24.70 3.14 22.48
C ASP A 640 24.46 1.96 23.41
N LEU A 641 23.69 2.17 24.48
CA LEU A 641 23.19 1.08 25.33
C LEU A 641 22.35 0.09 24.51
N LYS A 642 21.57 0.54 23.52
CA LYS A 642 20.85 -0.35 22.59
C LYS A 642 21.82 -1.18 21.74
N LYS A 643 22.82 -0.58 21.07
CA LYS A 643 23.83 -1.30 20.28
C LYS A 643 24.58 -2.35 21.12
N VAL A 644 25.02 -1.96 22.31
CA VAL A 644 25.75 -2.81 23.28
C VAL A 644 24.87 -3.99 23.72
N THR A 645 23.60 -3.73 24.03
CA THR A 645 22.63 -4.79 24.40
C THR A 645 22.41 -5.76 23.24
N GLN A 646 22.19 -5.25 22.03
CA GLN A 646 22.01 -6.09 20.82
C GLN A 646 23.25 -6.95 20.52
N SER A 647 24.46 -6.40 20.70
CA SER A 647 25.72 -7.15 20.56
C SER A 647 25.88 -8.24 21.62
N ALA A 648 25.53 -7.96 22.89
CA ALA A 648 25.58 -8.94 23.98
C ALA A 648 24.63 -10.12 23.74
N TYR A 649 23.37 -9.85 23.37
CA TYR A 649 22.43 -10.92 23.01
C TYR A 649 22.92 -11.69 21.77
N ALA A 650 23.49 -11.05 20.74
CA ALA A 650 24.02 -11.76 19.57
C ALA A 650 25.17 -12.73 19.94
N GLN A 651 26.11 -12.29 20.77
CA GLN A 651 27.21 -13.12 21.27
C GLN A 651 26.71 -14.35 22.05
N ILE A 652 25.70 -14.17 22.91
CA ILE A 652 25.22 -15.22 23.82
C ILE A 652 24.18 -16.15 23.16
N VAL A 653 23.30 -15.64 22.31
CA VAL A 653 22.14 -16.35 21.76
C VAL A 653 22.35 -16.88 20.35
N GLN A 654 23.16 -16.20 19.53
CA GLN A 654 23.36 -16.53 18.11
C GLN A 654 24.77 -17.08 17.83
N PHE A 655 25.81 -16.53 18.45
CA PHE A 655 27.20 -16.94 18.21
C PHE A 655 27.75 -17.98 19.19
N GLY A 656 27.02 -18.31 20.27
CA GLY A 656 27.45 -19.32 21.26
C GLY A 656 28.74 -18.98 22.01
N MET A 657 29.07 -17.68 22.16
CA MET A 657 30.34 -17.20 22.75
C MET A 657 30.38 -17.26 24.29
N ASN A 658 29.38 -17.87 24.92
CA ASN A 658 29.28 -17.98 26.38
C ASN A 658 29.23 -19.43 26.88
N GLU A 659 30.00 -19.69 27.93
CA GLU A 659 30.19 -21.01 28.54
C GLU A 659 28.93 -21.54 29.25
N LYS A 660 28.16 -20.68 29.93
CA LYS A 660 26.98 -21.12 30.70
C LYS A 660 25.77 -21.47 29.83
N VAL A 661 25.64 -20.83 28.66
CA VAL A 661 24.58 -21.13 27.67
C VAL A 661 25.05 -22.22 26.69
N GLY A 662 26.36 -22.28 26.42
CA GLY A 662 26.97 -23.26 25.54
C GLY A 662 26.88 -22.89 24.05
N GLN A 663 27.36 -23.80 23.20
CA GLN A 663 27.48 -23.62 21.75
C GLN A 663 26.14 -23.91 21.04
N VAL A 664 25.09 -23.18 21.41
CA VAL A 664 23.75 -23.27 20.81
C VAL A 664 23.41 -21.94 20.14
N SER A 665 22.89 -22.01 18.91
CA SER A 665 22.39 -20.86 18.15
C SER A 665 20.86 -20.89 18.09
N PHE A 666 20.21 -19.87 18.63
CA PHE A 666 18.78 -19.60 18.43
C PHE A 666 18.60 -18.45 17.44
N GLU A 667 17.63 -18.58 16.53
CA GLU A 667 17.29 -17.49 15.62
C GLU A 667 16.62 -16.34 16.39
N MET A 668 17.29 -15.19 16.44
CA MET A 668 16.72 -13.98 17.04
C MET A 668 15.81 -13.24 16.06
N PRO A 669 14.66 -12.72 16.52
CA PRO A 669 13.67 -12.03 15.69
C PRO A 669 14.25 -10.76 15.08
N ARG A 670 14.00 -10.50 13.79
CA ARG A 670 14.47 -9.28 13.13
C ARG A 670 13.62 -8.09 13.58
N GLN A 671 14.20 -6.88 13.55
CA GLN A 671 13.54 -5.67 14.04
C GLN A 671 12.28 -5.34 13.21
N GLY A 672 11.10 -5.73 13.71
CA GLY A 672 9.81 -5.60 13.03
C GLY A 672 8.99 -6.89 12.97
N GLU A 673 9.59 -8.04 13.28
CA GLU A 673 8.89 -9.32 13.38
C GLU A 673 8.26 -9.50 14.77
N MET A 674 7.01 -9.96 14.82
CA MET A 674 6.33 -10.23 16.09
C MET A 674 6.78 -11.59 16.63
N VAL A 675 7.42 -11.60 17.80
CA VAL A 675 7.72 -12.82 18.55
C VAL A 675 6.42 -13.43 19.04
N LEU A 676 5.97 -14.52 18.43
CA LEU A 676 4.82 -15.29 18.89
C LEU A 676 5.17 -16.15 20.11
N GLU A 677 6.37 -16.75 20.11
CA GLU A 677 6.93 -17.55 21.21
C GLU A 677 8.46 -17.54 21.10
N LYS A 678 9.19 -17.70 22.22
CA LYS A 678 10.65 -17.85 22.22
C LYS A 678 11.01 -19.32 21.96
N PRO A 679 12.07 -19.65 21.18
CA PRO A 679 12.47 -21.04 20.92
C PRO A 679 13.21 -21.71 22.11
N TYR A 680 13.11 -21.17 23.33
CA TYR A 680 13.80 -21.64 24.52
C TYR A 680 12.99 -21.34 25.79
N SER A 681 13.24 -22.09 26.87
CA SER A 681 12.49 -21.99 28.13
C SER A 681 12.76 -20.67 28.87
N GLU A 682 11.83 -20.25 29.74
CA GLU A 682 12.03 -19.05 30.58
C GLU A 682 13.20 -19.19 31.57
N ALA A 683 13.57 -20.41 31.97
CA ALA A 683 14.81 -20.63 32.73
C ALA A 683 16.07 -20.33 31.89
N THR A 684 16.03 -20.66 30.60
CA THR A 684 17.08 -20.30 29.63
C THR A 684 17.08 -18.80 29.38
N ALA A 685 15.90 -18.16 29.28
CA ALA A 685 15.76 -16.72 29.12
C ALA A 685 16.34 -15.96 30.32
N PHE A 686 16.03 -16.38 31.55
CA PHE A 686 16.60 -15.80 32.77
C PHE A 686 18.13 -15.94 32.83
N LEU A 687 18.67 -17.08 32.41
CA LEU A 687 20.11 -17.28 32.28
C LEU A 687 20.70 -16.29 31.27
N ILE A 688 20.22 -16.27 30.02
CA ILE A 688 20.68 -15.35 28.96
C ILE A 688 20.66 -13.89 29.46
N ASP A 689 19.56 -13.45 30.06
CA ASP A 689 19.41 -12.10 30.61
C ASP A 689 20.41 -11.77 31.74
N THR A 690 20.82 -12.76 32.53
CA THR A 690 21.84 -12.61 33.57
C THR A 690 23.22 -12.46 32.94
N GLU A 691 23.56 -13.35 32.01
CA GLU A 691 24.85 -13.34 31.30
C GLU A 691 25.04 -12.07 30.45
N VAL A 692 23.96 -11.55 29.85
CA VAL A 692 23.97 -10.25 29.13
C VAL A 692 24.35 -9.11 30.07
N ARG A 693 23.81 -9.08 31.31
CA ARG A 693 24.15 -8.04 32.30
C ARG A 693 25.61 -8.17 32.72
N ASP A 694 26.08 -9.37 33.03
CA ASP A 694 27.46 -9.62 33.46
C ASP A 694 28.49 -9.25 32.36
N LEU A 695 28.20 -9.57 31.09
CA LEU A 695 29.02 -9.19 29.95
C LEU A 695 29.07 -7.66 29.75
N ILE A 696 27.92 -6.97 29.86
CA ILE A 696 27.85 -5.51 29.74
C ILE A 696 28.55 -4.82 30.91
N ASN A 697 28.38 -5.33 32.14
CA ASN A 697 29.08 -4.82 33.32
C ASN A 697 30.61 -4.99 33.19
N THR A 698 31.07 -6.14 32.68
CA THR A 698 32.50 -6.40 32.41
C THR A 698 33.06 -5.40 31.38
N ALA A 699 32.34 -5.15 30.29
CA ALA A 699 32.70 -4.14 29.30
C ALA A 699 32.69 -2.72 29.89
N TYR A 700 31.72 -2.40 30.76
CA TYR A 700 31.61 -1.10 31.43
C TYR A 700 32.78 -0.85 32.38
N GLU A 701 33.12 -1.82 33.24
CA GLU A 701 34.27 -1.72 34.14
C GLU A 701 35.59 -1.57 33.39
N ARG A 702 35.82 -2.33 32.32
CA ARG A 702 37.01 -2.22 31.48
C ARG A 702 37.14 -0.83 30.88
N THR A 703 36.03 -0.27 30.39
CA THR A 703 35.96 1.09 29.83
C THR A 703 36.18 2.15 30.91
N LEU A 704 35.62 1.97 32.11
CA LEU A 704 35.79 2.87 33.25
C LEU A 704 37.23 2.89 33.76
N LYS A 705 37.90 1.74 33.81
CA LYS A 705 39.34 1.62 34.11
C LYS A 705 40.17 2.39 33.07
N LEU A 706 39.95 2.12 31.77
CA LEU A 706 40.64 2.77 30.65
C LEU A 706 40.47 4.30 30.64
N LEU A 707 39.23 4.81 30.73
CA LEU A 707 38.96 6.25 30.69
C LEU A 707 39.28 6.98 32.01
N SER A 708 39.48 6.25 33.12
CA SER A 708 40.03 6.82 34.36
C SER A 708 41.54 7.02 34.27
N GLU A 709 42.26 6.06 33.67
CA GLU A 709 43.70 6.19 33.38
C GLU A 709 43.94 7.29 32.33
N LYS A 710 43.17 7.27 31.24
CA LYS A 710 43.27 8.23 30.13
C LYS A 710 42.47 9.52 30.33
N LYS A 711 42.03 9.82 31.56
CA LYS A 711 41.26 11.03 31.90
C LYS A 711 41.83 12.34 31.35
N PRO A 712 43.12 12.70 31.52
CA PRO A 712 43.64 13.98 31.02
C PRO A 712 43.65 14.10 29.48
N GLU A 713 43.53 12.98 28.77
CA GLU A 713 43.51 12.96 27.30
C GLU A 713 42.08 13.12 26.78
N VAL A 714 41.08 12.52 27.44
CA VAL A 714 39.64 12.80 27.19
C VAL A 714 39.36 14.29 27.38
N GLU A 715 39.94 14.92 28.41
CA GLU A 715 39.77 16.35 28.67
C GLU A 715 40.38 17.24 27.58
N LYS A 716 41.59 16.93 27.09
CA LYS A 716 42.18 17.62 25.92
C LYS A 716 41.28 17.56 24.69
N VAL A 717 40.79 16.36 24.35
CA VAL A 717 39.92 16.14 23.18
C VAL A 717 38.58 16.86 23.34
N ALA A 718 37.96 16.81 24.52
CA ALA A 718 36.72 17.51 24.82
C ALA A 718 36.87 19.05 24.75
N LEU A 719 37.98 19.61 25.25
CA LEU A 719 38.26 21.04 25.16
C LEU A 719 38.48 21.50 23.71
N ARG A 720 39.31 20.77 22.93
CA ARG A 720 39.54 21.08 21.51
C ARG A 720 38.26 20.92 20.67
N LEU A 721 37.35 20.00 21.03
CA LEU A 721 36.01 19.90 20.41
C LEU A 721 35.12 21.12 20.69
N LEU A 722 35.24 21.75 21.86
CA LEU A 722 34.47 22.95 22.19
C LEU A 722 34.95 24.19 21.44
N GLU A 723 36.26 24.30 21.19
CA GLU A 723 36.89 25.32 20.34
C GLU A 723 36.61 25.09 18.85
N LYS A 724 36.84 23.86 18.37
CA LYS A 724 36.67 23.42 16.99
C LYS A 724 35.67 22.26 16.98
N GLU A 725 34.42 22.53 16.57
CA GLU A 725 33.27 21.61 16.66
C GLU A 725 33.41 20.27 15.90
N VAL A 726 34.51 20.12 15.16
CA VAL A 726 34.91 19.00 14.34
C VAL A 726 36.41 18.75 14.54
N LEU A 727 36.79 17.54 14.94
CA LEU A 727 38.17 17.06 14.87
C LEU A 727 38.27 15.97 13.81
N ASP A 728 39.24 16.10 12.90
CA ASP A 728 39.59 15.05 11.95
C ASP A 728 40.76 14.21 12.51
N LYS A 729 41.05 13.04 11.94
CA LYS A 729 42.14 12.14 12.40
C LYS A 729 43.49 12.87 12.63
N ASN A 730 43.78 13.91 11.86
CA ASN A 730 45.00 14.70 12.00
C ASN A 730 45.03 15.57 13.28
N ASP A 731 43.89 16.15 13.71
CA ASP A 731 43.80 16.81 15.02
C ASP A 731 43.97 15.79 16.16
N MET A 732 43.45 14.57 15.99
CA MET A 732 43.57 13.51 16.99
C MET A 732 45.03 13.03 17.15
N LEU A 733 45.77 12.91 16.03
CA LEU A 733 47.22 12.62 16.03
C LEU A 733 48.05 13.72 16.72
N GLU A 734 47.65 14.99 16.59
CA GLU A 734 48.30 16.12 17.31
C GLU A 734 48.06 16.03 18.84
N LEU A 735 46.82 15.70 19.25
CA LEU A 735 46.42 15.69 20.67
C LEU A 735 46.89 14.45 21.44
N LEU A 736 46.87 13.28 20.80
CA LEU A 736 47.10 11.96 21.42
C LEU A 736 48.43 11.31 21.00
N GLY A 737 49.14 11.88 20.01
CA GLY A 737 50.28 11.23 19.36
C GLY A 737 49.84 10.11 18.40
N GLN A 738 50.79 9.29 17.95
CA GLN A 738 50.48 8.12 17.11
C GLN A 738 49.70 7.05 17.91
N ARG A 739 48.72 6.40 17.26
CA ARG A 739 48.01 5.25 17.86
C ARG A 739 49.02 4.11 18.11
N PRO A 740 49.02 3.46 19.28
CA PRO A 740 50.00 2.41 19.61
C PRO A 740 49.78 1.07 18.89
N PHE A 741 48.84 1.01 17.95
CA PHE A 741 48.46 -0.19 17.19
C PHE A 741 48.50 0.10 15.70
N ALA A 742 48.89 -0.90 14.90
CA ALA A 742 48.95 -0.78 13.45
C ALA A 742 47.53 -0.65 12.85
N GLU A 743 47.27 0.46 12.16
CA GLU A 743 46.06 0.67 11.37
C GLU A 743 46.36 0.43 9.88
N ARG A 744 45.42 -0.19 9.17
CA ARG A 744 45.29 -0.03 7.73
C ARG A 744 44.29 1.11 7.49
N SER A 745 44.62 2.03 6.60
CA SER A 745 43.84 3.24 6.37
C SER A 745 43.78 3.71 4.90
N THR A 746 44.70 3.23 4.07
CA THR A 746 44.81 3.50 2.64
C THR A 746 44.28 2.29 1.86
N TYR A 747 43.72 2.51 0.67
CA TYR A 747 43.12 1.45 -0.16
C TYR A 747 44.12 0.34 -0.46
N GLU A 748 45.37 0.71 -0.75
CA GLU A 748 46.49 -0.15 -1.06
C GLU A 748 46.79 -1.11 0.12
N GLU A 749 46.87 -0.61 1.36
CA GLU A 749 47.11 -1.40 2.58
C GLU A 749 46.00 -2.45 2.85
N PHE A 750 44.77 -2.19 2.38
CA PHE A 750 43.67 -3.16 2.45
C PHE A 750 43.75 -4.23 1.36
N VAL A 751 44.38 -3.95 0.22
CA VAL A 751 44.35 -4.78 -1.00
C VAL A 751 45.68 -5.51 -1.29
N GLU A 752 46.80 -5.05 -0.73
CA GLU A 752 48.14 -5.66 -0.87
C GLU A 752 48.21 -7.15 -0.54
N GLY A 753 47.33 -7.65 0.35
CA GLY A 753 47.25 -9.08 0.69
C GLY A 753 46.48 -9.95 -0.31
N THR A 754 45.85 -9.36 -1.33
CA THR A 754 44.77 -9.99 -2.12
C THR A 754 45.13 -10.20 -3.60
N GLY A 755 46.42 -10.18 -3.94
CA GLY A 755 46.95 -10.65 -5.23
C GLY A 755 46.86 -9.70 -6.44
N GLY A 756 46.25 -8.52 -6.30
CA GLY A 756 46.17 -7.49 -7.36
C GLY A 756 45.43 -6.25 -6.90
N MET A 757 45.78 -5.06 -7.42
CA MET A 757 45.27 -3.77 -6.92
C MET A 757 43.82 -3.44 -7.35
N ASP A 758 43.44 -3.74 -8.59
CA ASP A 758 42.08 -3.49 -9.10
C ASP A 758 41.28 -4.81 -9.24
N GLU A 759 40.09 -4.72 -9.84
CA GLU A 759 39.13 -5.80 -10.02
C GLU A 759 39.37 -6.56 -11.33
N ASP A 760 39.54 -7.89 -11.25
CA ASP A 760 39.92 -8.73 -12.39
C ASP A 760 38.74 -8.97 -13.35
N THR A 761 38.63 -8.10 -14.35
CA THR A 761 37.55 -8.12 -15.36
C THR A 761 37.81 -9.05 -16.55
N THR A 762 38.74 -10.01 -16.42
CA THR A 762 39.15 -10.91 -17.51
C THR A 762 38.15 -12.03 -17.77
N LEU A 763 37.59 -12.10 -18.98
CA LEU A 763 36.60 -13.12 -19.35
C LEU A 763 37.23 -14.50 -19.67
N PRO A 764 36.59 -15.62 -19.28
CA PRO A 764 36.97 -16.97 -19.70
C PRO A 764 36.92 -17.17 -21.22
N GLU A 765 37.66 -18.15 -21.75
CA GLU A 765 37.96 -18.23 -23.19
C GLU A 765 36.73 -18.39 -24.08
N GLY A 766 35.77 -19.24 -23.69
CA GLY A 766 34.48 -19.37 -24.39
C GLY A 766 33.61 -18.11 -24.37
N LEU A 767 33.98 -17.12 -23.56
CA LEU A 767 33.34 -15.81 -23.41
C LEU A 767 34.26 -14.64 -23.84
N LYS A 768 35.44 -14.87 -24.42
CA LYS A 768 36.29 -13.77 -24.94
C LYS A 768 35.72 -13.16 -26.24
N ASP A 769 35.09 -13.97 -27.08
CA ASP A 769 34.52 -13.57 -28.38
C ASP A 769 32.99 -13.38 -28.39
N TRP A 770 32.34 -13.37 -27.22
CA TRP A 770 30.86 -13.28 -27.08
C TRP A 770 30.19 -12.11 -27.83
N ASN A 771 30.94 -11.03 -28.09
CA ASN A 771 30.45 -9.82 -28.77
C ASN A 771 30.80 -9.76 -30.26
N LYS A 772 31.38 -10.82 -30.81
CA LYS A 772 31.48 -11.05 -32.26
C LYS A 772 30.41 -12.06 -32.65
N GLU A 773 29.65 -11.77 -33.70
CA GLU A 773 28.99 -12.85 -34.43
C GLU A 773 30.08 -13.76 -35.00
N ARG A 774 29.99 -15.08 -34.79
CA ARG A 774 30.76 -16.04 -35.58
C ARG A 774 30.18 -16.13 -36.99
N GLY A 775 30.36 -15.04 -37.76
CA GLY A 775 29.91 -14.94 -39.14
C GLY A 775 30.58 -16.00 -39.99
N SER A 776 29.82 -17.04 -40.35
CA SER A 776 30.19 -18.14 -41.24
C SER A 776 31.68 -18.50 -41.21
N GLU A 777 32.10 -19.26 -40.18
CA GLU A 777 33.21 -20.20 -40.40
C GLU A 777 32.89 -20.96 -41.69
N LYS A 778 33.81 -20.90 -42.66
CA LYS A 778 33.52 -21.20 -44.07
C LYS A 778 32.78 -22.53 -44.18
N GLU A 779 31.73 -22.57 -45.01
CA GLU A 779 31.30 -23.85 -45.57
C GLU A 779 32.54 -24.48 -46.22
N GLU A 780 33.05 -25.57 -45.64
CA GLU A 780 34.12 -26.34 -46.27
C GLU A 780 33.65 -26.68 -47.66
N SER A 781 34.44 -26.27 -48.66
CA SER A 781 34.04 -26.44 -50.06
C SER A 781 33.71 -27.91 -50.31
N THR A 782 32.72 -28.20 -51.14
CA THR A 782 32.29 -29.60 -51.35
C THR A 782 33.45 -30.48 -51.81
N ASP A 783 34.41 -29.88 -52.52
CA ASP A 783 35.70 -30.48 -52.91
C ASP A 783 36.60 -30.87 -51.72
N GLU A 784 36.64 -30.10 -50.64
CA GLU A 784 37.41 -30.42 -49.42
C GLU A 784 36.77 -31.56 -48.61
N GLN A 785 35.44 -31.62 -48.55
CA GLN A 785 34.72 -32.74 -47.93
C GLN A 785 34.91 -34.04 -48.73
N VAL A 786 34.83 -33.96 -50.07
CA VAL A 786 35.17 -35.07 -50.98
C VAL A 786 36.65 -35.48 -50.83
N ALA A 787 37.58 -34.51 -50.71
CA ALA A 787 39.00 -34.80 -50.50
C ALA A 787 39.30 -35.49 -49.16
N ARG A 788 38.46 -35.29 -48.12
CA ARG A 788 38.53 -36.10 -46.89
C ARG A 788 37.95 -37.50 -47.09
N GLN A 789 36.79 -37.65 -47.73
CA GLN A 789 36.21 -38.97 -48.02
C GLN A 789 37.15 -39.86 -48.85
N ILE A 790 37.84 -39.30 -49.86
CA ILE A 790 38.80 -40.03 -50.70
C ILE A 790 40.05 -40.48 -49.92
N LYS A 791 40.40 -39.81 -48.81
CA LYS A 791 41.53 -40.19 -47.94
C LYS A 791 41.13 -41.12 -46.78
N GLY A 792 39.84 -41.24 -46.47
CA GLY A 792 39.30 -42.03 -45.37
C GLY A 792 39.09 -43.51 -45.75
N GLY A 793 40.16 -44.28 -45.88
CA GLY A 793 40.06 -45.74 -46.07
C GLY A 793 39.47 -46.43 -44.83
N MET A 794 38.25 -46.99 -44.97
CA MET A 794 37.57 -47.70 -43.89
C MET A 794 38.21 -49.08 -43.60
N PRO A 795 38.53 -49.40 -42.33
CA PRO A 795 38.26 -50.73 -41.78
C PRO A 795 36.76 -50.86 -41.43
N PHE A 796 36.25 -52.09 -41.38
CA PHE A 796 34.87 -52.43 -41.01
C PHE A 796 34.62 -52.32 -39.49
#